data_AF-A0A218YX00-F1
#
_entry.id   AF-A0A218YX00-F1
#
_cell.length_a   1.000
_cell.length_b   1.000
_cell.length_c   1.000
_cell.angle_alpha   90.00
_cell.angle_beta   90.00
_cell.angle_gamma   90.00
#
_symmetry.space_group_name_H-M   'P 1'
#
loop_
_entity.id
_entity.type
_entity.pdbx_description
1 polymer ?
#
loop_
_entity_poly.entity_id
_entity_poly.type
_entity_poly.pdbx_seq_one_letter_code
_entity_poly.pdbx_strand_id
1 'polypeptide(L)'
;MAGFTAASTKNLAVYWGQNSYGVASGDMAQQRLAHYCKNTEFNIIPVSFMTQVRVPSFNFANLGLDTLEADIKECQGKYGKTVMLSIGGATYNEGGFADQASAVAAARNVWAMVGPPTAAAAGSRPFGSAVVDGFDFDNESHMAHGVDFARELRRLMEVSTKKSGKKYLLSAAPQCVFPDANVGDMLNAVEFDFISIQFYNNDCGVKNFLPGGDKSKFNFAVWDKWAKKGSKNPNIRILLGALGNVNAGGVGSYVPGNVLAEVIEQVKTLPSFGGAMLWDMTQMYANREILERLVTALQGPDKPVATYPALAVNPVVAVSPAAKLPSSPPAPIFTTVVVIPSVKPTPSTPKSIAPTVVVRPSVKPTPSPPASRVPTVVVVPSVKPNSSVKKPTTLVTKKSKAPRPTLTPRVAEDVKTVRTQDPVKTEEPAPAKATPVDSSGTVNQWSQCAGNGWSGDTRCKAPFVCKYFSDDALKLLNTLQTPYDVLKKRWDSNVRIDEGSNIEIRKCLVRIGYSQRDLDRLNIVHVAGTKGKGSTCAYVDSILSQYRKSHDTPKNIGLFTSPHLVAVRERIRINSAPISAGLFAKYFFEVWDRLEAAAVGADVPFEKPAYFRYLNLMSYHAFLQENVDAAIYEVGVGGEYDSTNIVDQPAVTGISTLGIDHTFTLGDTIDKIAWHKAGIQKKGVPSLSVVQLPAAMEVVEERARERAVKSFSAVALDRRLDSVKIRPDAPFQKSNASLAVALAETLLKKLDPAFQPDPAKFSREFVDGLEQVVWRGRCESKAEGNITWYMDGAHTADSIIVAAKWFSREATSKPGRRVLIFNQQGHRESVELLEGLFNAISSEADIKFDHVIFCPTVPVTKSSKDHVNLSTDPVALAGLTMQNTFAEKWKSLDPASSTSVQVFTSLEQAFAYIRKLSSERQATGDAQVQAFITGSH
;
A
#
# COMPACT_ATOMS: atom_id res chain seq x y z
N MET A 1 25.41 21.10 27.63
CA MET A 1 26.33 19.94 27.71
C MET A 1 27.14 19.86 26.43
N ALA A 2 28.41 19.45 26.51
CA ALA A 2 29.26 19.24 25.32
C ALA A 2 29.71 17.78 25.28
N GLY A 3 29.43 17.11 24.17
CA GLY A 3 29.85 15.74 23.82
C GLY A 3 29.45 14.63 24.80
N PHE A 4 29.63 13.38 24.38
CA PHE A 4 29.51 12.22 25.27
C PHE A 4 30.59 12.24 26.37
N THR A 5 30.20 11.95 27.61
CA THR A 5 31.11 11.81 28.75
C THR A 5 30.88 10.48 29.46
N ALA A 6 31.87 9.57 29.40
CA ALA A 6 31.75 8.23 29.97
C ALA A 6 31.59 8.18 31.49
N ALA A 7 32.00 9.22 32.23
CA ALA A 7 31.81 9.31 33.67
C ALA A 7 30.48 9.99 34.07
N SER A 8 29.74 10.53 33.09
CA SER A 8 28.51 11.28 33.33
C SER A 8 27.30 10.36 33.27
N THR A 9 26.33 10.60 34.16
CA THR A 9 24.97 10.06 34.09
C THR A 9 24.01 10.97 33.35
N LYS A 10 24.50 12.10 32.84
CA LYS A 10 23.70 13.17 32.24
C LYS A 10 23.77 13.20 30.71
N ASN A 11 24.24 12.13 30.08
CA ASN A 11 24.29 12.10 28.62
C ASN A 11 22.86 12.03 28.06
N LEU A 12 22.59 12.81 27.04
CA LEU A 12 21.33 12.79 26.33
C LEU A 12 21.58 12.71 24.83
N ALA A 13 21.23 11.57 24.26
CA ALA A 13 21.26 11.33 22.82
C ALA A 13 19.89 11.61 22.20
N VAL A 14 19.86 12.31 21.07
CA VAL A 14 18.62 12.52 20.32
C VAL A 14 18.88 12.24 18.85
N TYR A 15 18.13 11.31 18.29
CA TYR A 15 18.28 10.87 16.90
C TYR A 15 17.81 11.95 15.93
N TRP A 16 18.61 12.24 14.91
CA TRP A 16 18.28 13.20 13.85
C TRP A 16 18.29 12.52 12.49
N GLY A 17 17.43 12.97 11.56
CA GLY A 17 17.46 12.55 10.17
C GLY A 17 16.27 11.69 9.74
N GLN A 18 15.22 11.52 10.55
CA GLN A 18 14.07 10.68 10.19
C GLN A 18 12.76 11.45 10.01
N ASN A 19 12.69 12.73 10.41
CA ASN A 19 11.48 13.55 10.33
C ASN A 19 10.21 12.81 10.80
N SER A 20 10.27 12.03 11.89
CA SER A 20 9.17 11.12 12.22
C SER A 20 7.90 11.84 12.70
N TYR A 21 8.00 13.15 13.00
CA TYR A 21 6.81 14.01 13.17
C TYR A 21 5.99 14.19 11.89
N GLY A 22 6.61 13.99 10.71
CA GLY A 22 5.90 13.83 9.43
C GLY A 22 5.50 15.14 8.74
N VAL A 23 6.06 16.28 9.14
CA VAL A 23 5.74 17.58 8.52
C VAL A 23 6.75 17.91 7.41
N ALA A 24 6.25 18.34 6.26
CA ALA A 24 7.07 18.59 5.07
C ALA A 24 7.74 19.98 5.04
N SER A 25 7.13 20.99 5.67
CA SER A 25 7.62 22.37 5.69
C SER A 25 7.15 23.14 6.94
N GLY A 26 7.79 24.28 7.23
CA GLY A 26 7.50 25.10 8.41
C GLY A 26 8.35 24.72 9.62
N ASP A 27 8.10 25.35 10.76
CA ASP A 27 8.98 25.23 11.94
C ASP A 27 9.00 23.83 12.57
N MET A 28 7.96 23.05 12.29
CA MET A 28 7.80 21.67 12.78
C MET A 28 8.38 20.62 11.82
N ALA A 29 8.75 21.01 10.59
CA ALA A 29 9.47 20.12 9.70
C ALA A 29 10.91 19.91 10.20
N GLN A 30 11.50 18.75 9.87
CA GLN A 30 12.90 18.52 10.16
C GLN A 30 13.78 19.62 9.55
N GLN A 31 14.51 20.30 10.44
CA GLN A 31 15.45 21.35 10.12
C GLN A 31 16.86 20.78 9.87
N ARG A 32 17.72 21.60 9.27
CA ARG A 32 19.15 21.31 9.13
C ARG A 32 19.78 20.89 10.47
N LEU A 33 20.78 20.01 10.44
CA LEU A 33 21.41 19.50 11.65
C LEU A 33 21.97 20.64 12.53
N ALA A 34 22.57 21.67 11.91
CA ALA A 34 23.06 22.85 12.60
C ALA A 34 21.99 23.65 13.36
N HIS A 35 20.72 23.59 12.92
CA HIS A 35 19.60 24.22 13.64
C HIS A 35 19.46 23.61 15.03
N TYR A 36 19.49 22.28 15.12
CA TYR A 36 19.31 21.54 16.36
C TYR A 36 20.53 21.62 17.27
N CYS A 37 21.74 21.68 16.71
CA CYS A 37 22.97 21.75 17.50
C CYS A 37 23.08 22.98 18.40
N LYS A 38 22.30 24.03 18.13
CA LYS A 38 22.14 25.21 19.01
C LYS A 38 21.55 24.88 20.37
N ASN A 39 20.77 23.81 20.47
CA ASN A 39 20.14 23.39 21.70
C ASN A 39 21.19 22.78 22.64
N THR A 40 21.32 23.31 23.85
CA THR A 40 22.37 22.94 24.81
C THR A 40 22.03 21.71 25.66
N GLU A 41 20.79 21.22 25.56
CA GLU A 41 20.23 20.23 26.50
C GLU A 41 20.57 18.78 26.15
N PHE A 42 20.82 18.48 24.89
CA PHE A 42 21.36 17.18 24.46
C PHE A 42 22.80 17.33 23.93
N ASN A 43 23.58 16.26 23.98
CA ASN A 43 25.02 16.32 23.68
C ASN A 43 25.47 15.32 22.61
N ILE A 44 24.63 14.35 22.25
CA ILE A 44 24.94 13.28 21.30
C ILE A 44 23.86 13.27 20.23
N ILE A 45 24.27 13.23 18.96
CA ILE A 45 23.36 13.21 17.81
C ILE A 45 23.76 12.04 16.89
N PRO A 46 23.09 10.89 17.01
CA PRO A 46 23.11 9.86 15.99
C PRO A 46 22.37 10.35 14.75
N VAL A 47 23.12 10.58 13.68
CA VAL A 47 22.61 10.97 12.36
C VAL A 47 22.19 9.70 11.64
N SER A 48 20.89 9.58 11.43
CA SER A 48 20.22 8.33 11.12
C SER A 48 19.52 8.44 9.78
N PHE A 49 19.77 7.58 8.79
CA PHE A 49 20.62 6.37 8.82
C PHE A 49 21.51 6.21 7.60
N MET A 50 22.60 5.47 7.77
CA MET A 50 23.17 4.66 6.70
C MET A 50 22.41 3.33 6.62
N THR A 51 21.49 3.22 5.67
CA THR A 51 20.55 2.09 5.56
C THR A 51 21.10 0.89 4.79
N GLN A 52 22.21 1.07 4.07
CA GLN A 52 22.94 0.01 3.38
C GLN A 52 24.44 0.24 3.51
N VAL A 53 25.20 -0.83 3.75
CA VAL A 53 26.65 -0.83 3.98
C VAL A 53 27.47 -1.48 2.88
N ARG A 54 26.93 -2.45 2.12
CA ARG A 54 27.66 -3.02 0.96
C ARG A 54 27.67 -2.04 -0.21
N VAL A 55 26.52 -1.43 -0.46
CA VAL A 55 26.38 -0.28 -1.36
C VAL A 55 25.90 0.90 -0.50
N PRO A 56 26.81 1.79 -0.08
CA PRO A 56 26.49 2.88 0.83
C PRO A 56 25.26 3.68 0.40
N SER A 57 24.23 3.65 1.23
CA SER A 57 23.01 4.42 1.04
C SER A 57 22.67 5.14 2.34
N PHE A 58 22.24 6.39 2.22
CA PHE A 58 21.88 7.24 3.35
C PHE A 58 20.42 7.68 3.22
N ASN A 59 19.69 7.66 4.32
CA ASN A 59 18.34 8.20 4.42
C ASN A 59 18.30 9.18 5.60
N PHE A 60 18.36 10.48 5.29
CA PHE A 60 18.18 11.56 6.27
C PHE A 60 16.82 12.27 6.08
N ALA A 61 15.81 11.51 5.65
CA ALA A 61 14.45 11.96 5.37
C ALA A 61 14.39 13.08 4.33
N ASN A 62 13.90 14.26 4.72
CA ASN A 62 13.64 15.38 3.81
C ASN A 62 14.86 16.27 3.53
N LEU A 63 16.05 15.96 4.04
CA LEU A 63 17.27 16.74 3.85
C LEU A 63 18.37 15.94 3.13
N GLY A 64 18.96 16.56 2.11
CA GLY A 64 20.04 15.97 1.31
C GLY A 64 21.43 16.08 1.96
N LEU A 65 22.42 15.47 1.31
CA LEU A 65 23.81 15.41 1.80
C LEU A 65 24.55 16.77 1.73
N ASP A 66 24.09 17.67 0.87
CA ASP A 66 24.80 18.90 0.48
C ASP A 66 25.07 19.86 1.65
N THR A 67 24.26 19.80 2.71
CA THR A 67 24.42 20.66 3.90
C THR A 67 25.15 19.99 5.05
N LEU A 68 25.33 18.66 5.02
CA LEU A 68 25.85 17.90 6.16
C LEU A 68 27.31 18.22 6.47
N GLU A 69 28.14 18.51 5.47
CA GLU A 69 29.54 18.85 5.72
C GLU A 69 29.66 20.07 6.64
N ALA A 70 28.97 21.15 6.29
CA ALA A 70 28.97 22.39 7.06
C ALA A 70 28.32 22.19 8.43
N ASP A 71 27.19 21.48 8.47
CA ASP A 71 26.44 21.27 9.70
C ASP A 71 27.22 20.42 10.71
N ILE A 72 27.83 19.31 10.29
CA ILE A 72 28.66 18.45 11.16
C ILE A 72 29.81 19.27 11.77
N LYS A 73 30.52 20.05 10.94
CA LYS A 73 31.62 20.90 11.40
C LYS A 73 31.14 21.98 12.37
N GLU A 74 29.98 22.60 12.12
CA GLU A 74 29.42 23.59 13.05
C GLU A 74 29.01 22.94 14.38
N CYS A 75 28.30 21.81 14.33
CA CYS A 75 27.87 21.07 15.51
C CYS A 75 29.05 20.66 16.40
N GLN A 76 30.11 20.11 15.81
CA GLN A 76 31.31 19.67 16.53
C GLN A 76 32.15 20.87 16.99
N GLY A 77 32.46 21.81 16.10
CA GLY A 77 33.41 22.89 16.38
C GLY A 77 32.84 24.03 17.24
N LYS A 78 31.60 24.44 16.97
CA LYS A 78 30.96 25.59 17.66
C LYS A 78 30.15 25.17 18.87
N TYR A 79 29.43 24.06 18.77
CA TYR A 79 28.50 23.60 19.82
C TYR A 79 29.02 22.41 20.63
N GLY A 80 30.18 21.85 20.27
CA GLY A 80 30.79 20.73 20.98
C GLY A 80 29.92 19.48 21.02
N LYS A 81 29.06 19.25 20.01
CA LYS A 81 28.22 18.05 19.93
C LYS A 81 29.04 16.85 19.48
N THR A 82 28.71 15.68 20.03
CA THR A 82 29.15 14.40 19.48
C THR A 82 28.20 14.04 18.33
N VAL A 83 28.71 13.97 17.10
CA VAL A 83 27.91 13.61 15.91
C VAL A 83 28.37 12.26 15.39
N MET A 84 27.50 11.27 15.41
CA MET A 84 27.80 9.87 15.03
C MET A 84 26.95 9.46 13.84
N LEU A 85 27.45 8.58 12.97
CA LEU A 85 26.65 7.99 11.90
C LEU A 85 25.97 6.72 12.43
N SER A 86 24.64 6.69 12.46
CA SER A 86 23.92 5.45 12.79
C SER A 86 23.74 4.58 11.55
N ILE A 87 24.09 3.30 11.68
CA ILE A 87 24.06 2.26 10.65
C ILE A 87 22.92 1.30 10.98
N GLY A 88 22.04 1.06 10.01
CA GLY A 88 20.90 0.16 10.17
C GLY A 88 19.55 0.88 9.99
N GLY A 89 18.75 0.85 11.04
CA GLY A 89 17.33 1.21 11.10
C GLY A 89 16.40 0.08 10.69
N ALA A 90 15.09 0.27 10.92
CA ALA A 90 14.00 -0.64 10.51
C ALA A 90 14.02 -1.03 9.01
N THR A 91 14.64 -0.21 8.16
CA THR A 91 14.71 -0.42 6.70
C THR A 91 15.94 -1.22 6.26
N TYR A 92 16.88 -1.54 7.16
CA TYR A 92 18.04 -2.37 6.83
C TYR A 92 17.61 -3.80 6.48
N ASN A 93 17.95 -4.25 5.27
CA ASN A 93 17.52 -5.54 4.73
C ASN A 93 18.61 -6.30 3.96
N GLU A 94 19.88 -5.89 4.08
CA GLU A 94 20.96 -6.53 3.32
C GLU A 94 21.32 -7.95 3.80
N GLY A 95 20.88 -8.32 5.00
CA GLY A 95 21.16 -9.61 5.62
C GLY A 95 22.62 -9.79 6.05
N GLY A 96 23.46 -8.77 5.91
CA GLY A 96 24.90 -8.80 6.21
C GLY A 96 25.80 -9.17 5.03
N PHE A 97 26.88 -9.89 5.30
CA PHE A 97 27.94 -10.19 4.34
C PHE A 97 28.03 -11.68 4.04
N ALA A 98 28.60 -12.04 2.89
CA ALA A 98 28.76 -13.44 2.50
C ALA A 98 29.86 -14.15 3.29
N ASP A 99 30.87 -13.39 3.73
CA ASP A 99 32.02 -13.89 4.48
C ASP A 99 32.68 -12.77 5.31
N GLN A 100 33.64 -13.16 6.15
CA GLN A 100 34.41 -12.22 6.97
C GLN A 100 35.19 -11.20 6.12
N ALA A 101 35.71 -11.59 4.96
CA ALA A 101 36.55 -10.71 4.14
C ALA A 101 35.75 -9.54 3.55
N SER A 102 34.54 -9.83 3.06
CA SER A 102 33.60 -8.84 2.55
C SER A 102 33.08 -7.91 3.66
N ALA A 103 32.85 -8.42 4.86
CA ALA A 103 32.52 -7.60 6.04
C ALA A 103 33.66 -6.62 6.40
N VAL A 104 34.90 -7.10 6.44
CA VAL A 104 36.09 -6.26 6.71
C VAL A 104 36.28 -5.21 5.61
N ALA A 105 36.11 -5.58 4.35
CA ALA A 105 36.21 -4.65 3.22
C ALA A 105 35.14 -3.55 3.30
N ALA A 106 33.90 -3.91 3.61
CA ALA A 106 32.83 -2.94 3.79
C ALA A 106 33.11 -1.97 4.94
N ALA A 107 33.60 -2.46 6.09
CA ALA A 107 33.98 -1.61 7.23
C ALA A 107 35.05 -0.58 6.85
N ARG A 108 36.05 -0.99 6.06
CA ARG A 108 37.09 -0.07 5.54
C ARG A 108 36.51 0.96 4.59
N ASN A 109 35.57 0.57 3.73
CA ASN A 109 34.91 1.49 2.81
C ASN A 109 34.08 2.53 3.56
N VAL A 110 33.29 2.12 4.55
CA VAL A 110 32.53 3.02 5.42
C VAL A 110 33.46 3.98 6.16
N TRP A 111 34.55 3.48 6.74
CA TRP A 111 35.55 4.33 7.40
C TRP A 111 36.20 5.33 6.44
N ALA A 112 36.51 4.93 5.20
CA ALA A 112 37.09 5.82 4.20
C ALA A 112 36.13 6.96 3.79
N MET A 113 34.81 6.73 3.86
CA MET A 113 33.80 7.73 3.51
C MET A 113 33.65 8.83 4.56
N VAL A 114 33.65 8.47 5.85
CA VAL A 114 33.24 9.39 6.93
C VAL A 114 34.24 9.51 8.08
N GLY A 115 35.26 8.65 8.16
CA GLY A 115 36.42 8.79 9.07
C GLY A 115 37.43 9.82 8.54
N PRO A 116 38.62 9.99 9.13
CA PRO A 116 39.59 10.98 8.65
C PRO A 116 39.99 10.78 7.19
N PRO A 117 40.10 11.88 6.41
CA PRO A 117 40.43 11.78 4.99
C PRO A 117 41.84 11.20 4.79
N THR A 118 41.98 10.36 3.78
CA THR A 118 43.27 9.86 3.28
C THR A 118 43.52 10.41 1.88
N ALA A 119 44.80 10.49 1.47
CA ALA A 119 45.16 10.99 0.14
C ALA A 119 44.49 10.21 -1.02
N ALA A 120 44.12 8.95 -0.79
CA ALA A 120 43.44 8.10 -1.77
C ALA A 120 41.92 8.33 -1.87
N ALA A 121 41.31 9.10 -0.97
CA ALA A 121 39.85 9.27 -0.86
C ALA A 121 39.35 10.69 -1.22
N ALA A 122 40.22 11.57 -1.72
CA ALA A 122 39.87 12.94 -2.06
C ALA A 122 38.95 12.99 -3.31
N GLY A 123 37.66 13.31 -3.12
CA GLY A 123 36.68 13.50 -4.20
C GLY A 123 35.46 12.57 -4.18
N SER A 124 35.39 11.59 -3.26
CA SER A 124 34.31 10.57 -3.23
C SER A 124 33.63 10.40 -1.85
N ARG A 125 33.69 11.44 -1.00
CA ARG A 125 33.17 11.38 0.38
C ARG A 125 31.78 12.04 0.48
N PRO A 126 30.77 11.35 1.06
CA PRO A 126 29.39 11.84 1.09
C PRO A 126 29.19 13.09 1.96
N PHE A 127 30.04 13.31 2.97
CA PHE A 127 29.99 14.49 3.84
C PHE A 127 31.18 15.44 3.58
N GLY A 128 31.74 15.39 2.36
CA GLY A 128 32.94 16.14 2.00
C GLY A 128 34.10 15.87 2.96
N SER A 129 34.70 16.92 3.50
CA SER A 129 35.83 16.80 4.45
C SER A 129 35.40 16.69 5.92
N ALA A 130 34.10 16.63 6.23
CA ALA A 130 33.65 16.37 7.60
C ALA A 130 34.03 14.96 8.07
N VAL A 131 34.28 14.84 9.37
CA VAL A 131 34.68 13.59 10.04
C VAL A 131 33.73 13.34 11.22
N VAL A 132 32.99 12.24 11.17
CA VAL A 132 32.10 11.87 12.28
C VAL A 132 32.90 11.49 13.53
N ASP A 133 32.27 11.61 14.71
CA ASP A 133 32.89 11.23 15.99
C ASP A 133 32.79 9.73 16.26
N GLY A 134 32.09 8.98 15.42
CA GLY A 134 31.86 7.57 15.67
C GLY A 134 30.74 6.96 14.83
N PHE A 135 30.43 5.71 15.15
CA PHE A 135 29.31 4.98 14.56
C PHE A 135 28.39 4.43 15.64
N ASP A 136 27.13 4.34 15.29
CA ASP A 136 26.09 3.71 16.07
C ASP A 136 25.47 2.56 15.26
N PHE A 137 25.16 1.43 15.89
CA PHE A 137 24.46 0.31 15.25
C PHE A 137 23.02 0.20 15.74
N ASP A 138 22.07 0.50 14.87
CA ASP A 138 20.62 0.42 15.14
C ASP A 138 19.98 -0.66 14.25
N ASN A 139 20.49 -1.88 14.30
CA ASN A 139 20.00 -2.95 13.43
C ASN A 139 18.71 -3.57 14.01
N GLU A 140 17.63 -3.49 13.23
CA GLU A 140 16.37 -4.19 13.53
C GLU A 140 16.23 -5.54 12.81
N SER A 141 17.23 -5.92 12.01
CA SER A 141 17.36 -7.22 11.39
C SER A 141 18.79 -7.75 11.50
N HIS A 142 18.95 -9.08 11.50
CA HIS A 142 20.25 -9.72 11.68
C HIS A 142 21.23 -9.39 10.56
N MET A 143 22.47 -9.03 10.93
CA MET A 143 23.58 -8.78 10.00
C MET A 143 24.57 -9.94 10.06
N ALA A 144 24.52 -10.86 9.09
CA ALA A 144 25.52 -11.91 8.96
C ALA A 144 26.93 -11.30 8.87
N HIS A 145 27.88 -11.85 9.62
CA HIS A 145 29.24 -11.30 9.79
C HIS A 145 29.30 -9.85 10.33
N GLY A 146 28.24 -9.37 10.98
CA GLY A 146 28.21 -8.03 11.60
C GLY A 146 29.27 -7.85 12.70
N VAL A 147 29.61 -8.93 13.41
CA VAL A 147 30.71 -8.94 14.38
C VAL A 147 32.06 -8.59 13.73
N ASP A 148 32.33 -9.14 12.53
CA ASP A 148 33.59 -8.90 11.82
C ASP A 148 33.65 -7.46 11.28
N PHE A 149 32.52 -6.96 10.77
CA PHE A 149 32.36 -5.58 10.36
C PHE A 149 32.58 -4.59 11.52
N ALA A 150 31.89 -4.79 12.65
CA ALA A 150 32.01 -3.93 13.83
C ALA A 150 33.42 -3.97 14.44
N ARG A 151 34.07 -5.14 14.46
CA ARG A 151 35.44 -5.30 14.95
C ARG A 151 36.43 -4.53 14.08
N GLU A 152 36.28 -4.57 12.75
CA GLU A 152 37.17 -3.82 11.86
C GLU A 152 36.96 -2.31 11.98
N LEU A 153 35.71 -1.83 12.12
CA LEU A 153 35.45 -0.41 12.41
C LEU A 153 36.11 0.03 13.71
N ARG A 154 35.94 -0.74 14.80
CA ARG A 154 36.60 -0.45 16.09
C ARG A 154 38.13 -0.39 15.95
N ARG A 155 38.73 -1.34 15.23
CA ARG A 155 40.18 -1.36 14.98
C ARG A 155 40.65 -0.12 14.23
N LEU A 156 39.93 0.30 13.17
CA LEU A 156 40.25 1.49 12.38
C LEU A 156 40.16 2.77 13.21
N MET A 157 39.13 2.88 14.05
CA MET A 157 38.94 3.97 15.01
C MET A 157 40.09 4.06 16.00
N GLU A 158 40.50 2.95 16.62
CA GLU A 158 41.62 2.92 17.57
C GLU A 158 42.95 3.32 16.92
N VAL A 159 43.23 2.83 15.71
CA VAL A 159 44.42 3.23 14.94
C VAL A 159 44.42 4.74 14.71
N SER A 160 43.27 5.30 14.36
CA SER A 160 43.14 6.74 14.15
C SER A 160 43.27 7.55 15.44
N THR A 161 42.71 7.07 16.55
CA THR A 161 42.87 7.68 17.87
C THR A 161 44.32 7.70 18.30
N LYS A 162 45.06 6.60 18.13
CA LYS A 162 46.50 6.56 18.44
C LYS A 162 47.31 7.55 17.61
N LYS A 163 46.92 7.80 16.36
CA LYS A 163 47.61 8.73 15.46
C LYS A 163 47.29 10.21 15.71
N SER A 164 46.03 10.52 16.01
CA SER A 164 45.53 11.90 16.05
C SER A 164 45.22 12.43 17.45
N GLY A 165 45.14 11.56 18.45
CA GLY A 165 44.63 11.90 19.79
C GLY A 165 43.11 12.06 19.87
N LYS A 166 42.39 12.14 18.73
CA LYS A 166 40.91 12.22 18.72
C LYS A 166 40.32 10.85 19.05
N LYS A 167 39.52 10.76 20.12
CA LYS A 167 38.76 9.55 20.45
C LYS A 167 37.54 9.43 19.52
N TYR A 168 37.34 8.26 18.93
CA TYR A 168 36.11 7.91 18.20
C TYR A 168 35.27 6.94 19.02
N LEU A 169 33.94 7.07 18.93
CA LEU A 169 32.98 6.33 19.74
C LEU A 169 32.25 5.25 18.92
N LEU A 170 32.06 4.08 19.51
CA LEU A 170 31.16 3.07 18.95
C LEU A 170 30.00 2.85 19.91
N SER A 171 28.78 2.96 19.40
CA SER A 171 27.56 2.66 20.13
C SER A 171 26.66 1.70 19.37
N ALA A 172 25.60 1.26 20.04
CA ALA A 172 24.52 0.51 19.42
C ALA A 172 23.20 0.84 20.12
N ALA A 173 22.09 0.67 19.41
CA ALA A 173 20.74 0.83 19.92
C ALA A 173 19.97 -0.50 19.91
N PRO A 174 20.34 -1.49 20.75
CA PRO A 174 19.58 -2.74 20.84
C PRO A 174 18.14 -2.50 21.32
N GLN A 175 17.24 -3.40 20.97
CA GLN A 175 15.93 -3.48 21.60
C GLN A 175 16.04 -4.03 23.04
N CYS A 176 15.07 -3.74 23.91
CA CYS A 176 15.20 -4.11 25.34
C CYS A 176 15.20 -5.62 25.61
N VAL A 177 14.78 -6.45 24.65
CA VAL A 177 14.80 -7.91 24.78
C VAL A 177 16.24 -8.37 24.97
N PHE A 178 16.48 -9.24 25.95
CA PHE A 178 17.83 -9.71 26.27
C PHE A 178 17.94 -11.24 26.13
N PRO A 179 18.90 -11.77 25.33
CA PRO A 179 19.79 -11.02 24.44
C PRO A 179 19.00 -10.38 23.28
N ASP A 180 19.49 -9.25 22.77
CA ASP A 180 18.96 -8.66 21.54
C ASP A 180 19.31 -9.55 20.34
N ALA A 181 18.35 -9.81 19.47
CA ALA A 181 18.50 -10.77 18.37
C ALA A 181 19.35 -10.25 17.20
N ASN A 182 19.53 -8.94 17.07
CA ASN A 182 20.09 -8.32 15.87
C ASN A 182 21.51 -7.79 16.09
N VAL A 183 21.77 -7.15 17.23
CA VAL A 183 23.09 -6.61 17.60
C VAL A 183 23.74 -7.37 18.76
N GLY A 184 23.04 -8.30 19.40
CA GLY A 184 23.52 -9.02 20.59
C GLY A 184 24.89 -9.72 20.40
N ASP A 185 25.12 -10.32 19.24
CA ASP A 185 26.40 -10.96 18.93
C ASP A 185 27.56 -9.95 18.86
N MET A 186 27.30 -8.75 18.30
CA MET A 186 28.29 -7.67 18.24
C MET A 186 28.60 -7.15 19.64
N LEU A 187 27.56 -6.89 20.44
CA LEU A 187 27.68 -6.38 21.82
C LEU A 187 28.59 -7.25 22.69
N ASN A 188 28.53 -8.57 22.51
CA ASN A 188 29.34 -9.52 23.29
C ASN A 188 30.75 -9.72 22.73
N ALA A 189 31.01 -9.32 21.47
CA ALA A 189 32.25 -9.62 20.77
C ALA A 189 33.16 -8.39 20.56
N VAL A 190 32.61 -7.17 20.60
CA VAL A 190 33.31 -5.92 20.28
C VAL A 190 33.22 -4.94 21.45
N GLU A 191 34.25 -4.10 21.62
CA GLU A 191 34.24 -3.05 22.62
C GLU A 191 33.32 -1.90 22.18
N PHE A 192 32.25 -1.63 22.94
CA PHE A 192 31.34 -0.49 22.76
C PHE A 192 31.55 0.56 23.85
N ASP A 193 31.49 1.85 23.51
CA ASP A 193 31.67 2.95 24.46
C ASP A 193 30.39 3.17 25.29
N PHE A 194 29.23 3.11 24.65
CA PHE A 194 27.92 3.15 25.28
C PHE A 194 26.87 2.43 24.41
N ILE A 195 25.70 2.13 24.97
CA ILE A 195 24.54 1.63 24.22
C ILE A 195 23.28 2.42 24.56
N SER A 196 22.42 2.62 23.58
CA SER A 196 21.15 3.35 23.68
C SER A 196 19.97 2.39 23.51
N ILE A 197 19.64 1.66 24.58
CA ILE A 197 18.65 0.58 24.50
C ILE A 197 17.26 1.15 24.24
N GLN A 198 16.57 0.62 23.25
CA GLN A 198 15.21 1.00 22.88
C GLN A 198 14.18 0.36 23.83
N PHE A 199 13.90 1.02 24.95
CA PHE A 199 12.90 0.56 25.93
C PHE A 199 11.46 0.95 25.53
N TYR A 200 11.16 1.03 24.24
CA TYR A 200 9.84 1.41 23.72
C TYR A 200 9.26 0.44 22.67
N ASN A 201 10.07 -0.50 22.15
CA ASN A 201 9.63 -1.42 21.08
C ASN A 201 9.03 -2.73 21.58
N ASN A 202 9.32 -3.16 22.81
CA ASN A 202 8.92 -4.48 23.31
C ASN A 202 8.34 -4.41 24.72
N ASP A 203 7.85 -5.55 25.19
CA ASP A 203 7.16 -5.65 26.47
C ASP A 203 8.04 -5.41 27.70
N CYS A 204 9.36 -5.40 27.54
CA CYS A 204 10.33 -5.00 28.57
C CYS A 204 10.51 -3.48 28.71
N GLY A 205 9.71 -2.69 28.00
CA GLY A 205 9.86 -1.24 27.90
C GLY A 205 9.29 -0.43 29.06
N VAL A 206 9.50 0.90 28.98
CA VAL A 206 9.07 1.88 29.99
C VAL A 206 7.54 2.01 30.09
N LYS A 207 6.79 1.55 29.09
CA LYS A 207 5.31 1.52 29.11
C LYS A 207 4.72 0.82 30.33
N ASN A 208 5.46 -0.12 30.94
CA ASN A 208 5.03 -0.85 32.14
C ASN A 208 4.94 0.02 33.41
N PHE A 209 5.40 1.27 33.35
CA PHE A 209 5.23 2.25 34.42
C PHE A 209 3.94 3.07 34.29
N LEU A 210 3.20 2.91 33.19
CA LEU A 210 1.86 3.48 33.06
C LEU A 210 0.86 2.77 33.99
N PRO A 211 -0.26 3.43 34.36
CA PRO A 211 -1.29 2.79 35.18
C PRO A 211 -1.76 1.45 34.59
N GLY A 212 -1.74 0.40 35.43
CA GLY A 212 -2.10 -0.97 35.02
C GLY A 212 -0.96 -1.78 34.38
N GLY A 213 0.22 -1.19 34.20
CA GLY A 213 1.42 -1.88 33.71
C GLY A 213 2.10 -2.77 34.75
N ASP A 214 2.84 -3.78 34.28
CA ASP A 214 3.61 -4.71 35.13
C ASP A 214 5.09 -4.31 35.17
N LYS A 215 5.47 -3.53 36.20
CA LYS A 215 6.84 -3.05 36.39
C LYS A 215 7.88 -4.17 36.46
N SER A 216 7.50 -5.42 36.74
CA SER A 216 8.45 -6.55 36.80
C SER A 216 9.03 -6.93 35.42
N LYS A 217 8.36 -6.52 34.34
CA LYS A 217 8.81 -6.76 32.96
C LYS A 217 9.93 -5.82 32.52
N PHE A 218 10.04 -4.65 33.14
CA PHE A 218 11.09 -3.69 32.82
C PHE A 218 12.46 -4.22 33.27
N ASN A 219 13.36 -4.44 32.31
CA ASN A 219 14.52 -5.30 32.51
C ASN A 219 15.87 -4.56 32.50
N PHE A 220 15.93 -3.27 32.81
CA PHE A 220 17.21 -2.52 32.83
C PHE A 220 18.27 -3.18 33.72
N ALA A 221 17.88 -3.78 34.85
CA ALA A 221 18.80 -4.51 35.73
C ALA A 221 19.48 -5.73 35.06
N VAL A 222 18.83 -6.35 34.07
CA VAL A 222 19.44 -7.44 33.27
C VAL A 222 20.57 -6.88 32.42
N TRP A 223 20.34 -5.73 31.80
CA TRP A 223 21.36 -5.02 31.02
C TRP A 223 22.49 -4.47 31.89
N ASP A 224 22.22 -4.00 33.11
CA ASP A 224 23.26 -3.61 34.06
C ASP A 224 24.17 -4.79 34.45
N LYS A 225 23.59 -5.98 34.64
CA LYS A 225 24.36 -7.20 34.90
C LYS A 225 25.24 -7.58 33.70
N TRP A 226 24.72 -7.42 32.47
CA TRP A 226 25.50 -7.63 31.25
C TRP A 226 26.62 -6.59 31.12
N ALA A 227 26.36 -5.30 31.37
CA ALA A 227 27.38 -4.26 31.29
C ALA A 227 28.59 -4.55 32.21
N LYS A 228 28.33 -5.14 33.38
CA LYS A 228 29.39 -5.50 34.35
C LYS A 228 30.17 -6.78 34.01
N LYS A 229 29.57 -7.73 33.29
CA LYS A 229 30.12 -9.10 33.14
C LYS A 229 30.29 -9.58 31.70
N GLY A 230 29.49 -9.08 30.78
CA GLY A 230 29.44 -9.50 29.37
C GLY A 230 30.07 -8.51 28.41
N SER A 231 30.03 -7.20 28.71
CA SER A 231 30.64 -6.17 27.87
C SER A 231 32.17 -6.31 27.80
N LYS A 232 32.74 -6.04 26.62
CA LYS A 232 34.21 -5.92 26.44
C LYS A 232 34.78 -4.62 27.00
N ASN A 233 33.94 -3.59 27.14
CA ASN A 233 34.29 -2.37 27.85
C ASN A 233 33.74 -2.44 29.29
N PRO A 234 34.61 -2.55 30.32
CA PRO A 234 34.15 -2.60 31.72
C PRO A 234 33.53 -1.28 32.20
N ASN A 235 33.74 -0.19 31.47
CA ASN A 235 33.21 1.14 31.76
C ASN A 235 32.04 1.53 30.83
N ILE A 236 31.43 0.56 30.14
CA ILE A 236 30.31 0.82 29.23
C ILE A 236 29.15 1.52 29.96
N ARG A 237 28.50 2.45 29.25
CA ARG A 237 27.33 3.17 29.74
C ARG A 237 26.07 2.80 28.99
N ILE A 238 24.95 2.73 29.70
CA ILE A 238 23.63 2.45 29.14
C ILE A 238 22.78 3.73 29.19
N LEU A 239 22.27 4.13 28.04
CA LEU A 239 21.27 5.18 27.91
C LEU A 239 19.87 4.57 27.83
N LEU A 240 18.96 5.06 28.66
CA LEU A 240 17.54 4.69 28.65
C LEU A 240 16.85 5.32 27.43
N GLY A 241 16.56 4.52 26.40
CA GLY A 241 15.85 4.97 25.20
C GLY A 241 14.35 5.08 25.40
N ALA A 242 13.76 6.19 24.96
CA ALA A 242 12.33 6.48 25.00
C ALA A 242 11.88 7.22 23.72
N LEU A 243 10.57 7.25 23.50
CA LEU A 243 9.94 8.01 22.42
C LEU A 243 9.82 9.49 22.78
N GLY A 244 10.12 10.38 21.84
CA GLY A 244 10.02 11.83 22.00
C GLY A 244 8.57 12.35 22.04
N ASN A 245 7.60 11.60 21.50
CA ASN A 245 6.19 12.00 21.47
C ASN A 245 5.26 10.79 21.31
N VAL A 246 3.96 11.00 21.51
CA VAL A 246 2.91 9.95 21.42
C VAL A 246 2.87 9.23 20.07
N ASN A 247 3.22 9.93 19.00
CA ASN A 247 3.17 9.41 17.62
C ASN A 247 4.53 8.89 17.11
N ALA A 248 5.57 8.87 17.95
CA ALA A 248 6.92 8.51 17.53
C ALA A 248 7.15 6.98 17.42
N GLY A 249 6.15 6.16 17.73
CA GLY A 249 6.21 4.70 17.67
C GLY A 249 4.80 4.07 17.73
N GLY A 250 4.73 2.76 18.00
CA GLY A 250 3.46 2.03 18.06
C GLY A 250 2.51 2.52 19.16
N VAL A 251 1.20 2.27 18.99
CA VAL A 251 0.18 2.65 19.96
C VAL A 251 0.50 2.05 21.33
N GLY A 252 0.61 2.90 22.35
CA GLY A 252 0.90 2.50 23.74
C GLY A 252 2.39 2.35 24.10
N SER A 253 3.31 2.68 23.19
CA SER A 253 4.77 2.65 23.45
C SER A 253 5.31 3.93 24.09
N TYR A 254 4.63 5.06 23.94
CA TYR A 254 5.05 6.34 24.54
C TYR A 254 4.69 6.40 26.02
N VAL A 255 5.57 7.02 26.82
CA VAL A 255 5.29 7.39 28.21
C VAL A 255 5.47 8.89 28.42
N PRO A 256 4.57 9.56 29.16
CA PRO A 256 4.72 10.97 29.53
C PRO A 256 6.04 11.24 30.28
N GLY A 257 6.57 12.46 30.15
CA GLY A 257 7.89 12.81 30.70
C GLY A 257 7.98 12.69 32.23
N ASN A 258 6.89 12.82 32.98
CA ASN A 258 6.87 12.59 34.43
C ASN A 258 7.04 11.10 34.78
N VAL A 259 6.45 10.20 33.99
CA VAL A 259 6.64 8.75 34.14
C VAL A 259 8.08 8.39 33.78
N LEU A 260 8.63 8.96 32.70
CA LEU A 260 10.03 8.73 32.32
C LEU A 260 11.01 9.23 33.41
N ALA A 261 10.71 10.35 34.06
CA ALA A 261 11.48 10.84 35.20
C ALA A 261 11.47 9.85 36.37
N GLU A 262 10.32 9.24 36.70
CA GLU A 262 10.22 8.18 37.73
C GLU A 262 11.13 6.99 37.38
N VAL A 263 11.12 6.54 36.12
CA VAL A 263 11.98 5.44 35.66
C VAL A 263 13.46 5.82 35.82
N ILE A 264 13.85 7.04 35.46
CA ILE A 264 15.23 7.53 35.60
C ILE A 264 15.65 7.58 37.05
N GLU A 265 14.79 8.03 37.96
CA GLU A 265 15.06 8.00 39.40
C GLU A 265 15.35 6.58 39.90
N GLN A 266 14.69 5.57 39.33
CA GLN A 266 14.96 4.17 39.65
C GLN A 266 16.30 3.69 39.06
N VAL A 267 16.53 3.90 37.76
CA VAL A 267 17.70 3.32 37.06
C VAL A 267 18.99 4.08 37.30
N LYS A 268 18.95 5.37 37.71
CA LYS A 268 20.16 6.16 38.02
C LYS A 268 20.97 5.60 39.19
N THR A 269 20.36 4.74 40.01
CA THR A 269 21.03 4.03 41.10
C THR A 269 21.92 2.89 40.61
N LEU A 270 21.74 2.44 39.35
CA LEU A 270 22.50 1.34 38.77
C LEU A 270 23.83 1.84 38.20
N PRO A 271 24.97 1.17 38.51
CA PRO A 271 26.30 1.64 38.12
C PRO A 271 26.53 1.84 36.62
N SER A 272 25.84 1.07 35.76
CA SER A 272 25.97 1.17 34.30
C SER A 272 25.16 2.32 33.68
N PHE A 273 24.26 2.98 34.43
CA PHE A 273 23.46 4.08 33.91
C PHE A 273 24.36 5.24 33.43
N GLY A 274 24.07 5.75 32.24
CA GLY A 274 24.83 6.83 31.59
C GLY A 274 23.99 8.02 31.16
N GLY A 275 22.66 7.93 31.24
CA GLY A 275 21.72 8.96 30.81
C GLY A 275 20.57 8.40 29.98
N ALA A 276 20.07 9.17 29.02
CA ALA A 276 18.88 8.83 28.23
C ALA A 276 19.06 9.04 26.72
N MET A 277 18.16 8.46 25.95
CA MET A 277 18.08 8.62 24.50
C MET A 277 16.62 8.89 24.10
N LEU A 278 16.41 9.82 23.16
CA LEU A 278 15.08 10.10 22.58
C LEU A 278 15.04 9.82 21.07
N TRP A 279 13.98 9.15 20.66
CA TRP A 279 13.60 8.91 19.27
C TRP A 279 12.35 9.73 18.89
N ASP A 280 12.35 10.65 17.93
CA ASP A 280 13.45 11.36 17.25
C ASP A 280 13.36 12.89 17.50
N MET A 281 14.31 13.65 16.96
CA MET A 281 14.44 15.10 17.15
C MET A 281 13.17 15.88 16.78
N THR A 282 12.49 15.55 15.68
CA THR A 282 11.28 16.28 15.28
C THR A 282 10.12 16.05 16.24
N GLN A 283 9.96 14.82 16.73
CA GLN A 283 8.97 14.47 17.74
C GLN A 283 9.25 15.15 19.08
N MET A 284 10.51 15.17 19.51
CA MET A 284 10.91 15.86 20.73
C MET A 284 10.66 17.37 20.62
N TYR A 285 10.96 18.00 19.48
CA TYR A 285 10.68 19.43 19.29
C TYR A 285 9.18 19.76 19.26
N ALA A 286 8.35 18.82 18.82
CA ALA A 286 6.89 18.90 18.92
C ALA A 286 6.36 18.71 20.34
N ASN A 287 7.17 18.14 21.24
CA ASN A 287 6.82 17.86 22.62
C ASN A 287 7.93 18.37 23.56
N ARG A 288 8.10 19.69 23.63
CA ARG A 288 9.20 20.29 24.42
C ARG A 288 9.17 19.88 25.91
N GLU A 289 7.98 19.61 26.44
CA GLU A 289 7.80 19.18 27.83
C GLU A 289 8.58 17.88 28.14
N ILE A 290 8.68 16.94 27.20
CA ILE A 290 9.45 15.71 27.45
C ILE A 290 10.93 16.01 27.65
N LEU A 291 11.51 16.93 26.86
CA LEU A 291 12.91 17.31 26.95
C LEU A 291 13.17 18.02 28.29
N GLU A 292 12.29 18.95 28.66
CA GLU A 292 12.38 19.69 29.93
C GLU A 292 12.39 18.73 31.12
N ARG A 293 11.41 17.82 31.18
CA ARG A 293 11.31 16.84 32.27
C ARG A 293 12.48 15.87 32.31
N LEU A 294 12.97 15.45 31.14
CA LEU A 294 14.12 14.56 31.03
C LEU A 294 15.41 15.24 31.50
N VAL A 295 15.61 16.49 31.11
CA VAL A 295 16.72 17.33 31.56
C VAL A 295 16.67 17.51 33.07
N THR A 296 15.51 17.83 33.64
CA THR A 296 15.36 17.96 35.10
C THR A 296 15.70 16.64 35.82
N ALA A 297 15.21 15.50 35.32
CA ALA A 297 15.50 14.19 35.90
C ALA A 297 16.99 13.81 35.85
N LEU A 298 17.69 14.17 34.77
CA LEU A 298 19.12 13.89 34.62
C LEU A 298 20.02 14.91 35.33
N GLN A 299 19.64 16.18 35.38
CA GLN A 299 20.51 17.28 35.79
C GLN A 299 20.22 17.83 37.20
N GLY A 300 19.02 17.62 37.73
CA GLY A 300 18.51 18.23 38.99
C GLY A 300 17.67 19.50 38.76
N PRO A 301 16.90 19.96 39.77
CA PRO A 301 15.93 21.06 39.64
C PRO A 301 16.56 22.47 39.46
N ASP A 302 17.86 22.65 39.69
CA ASP A 302 18.52 23.96 39.77
C ASP A 302 18.95 24.59 38.42
N LYS A 303 18.54 24.01 37.27
CA LYS A 303 18.81 24.61 35.95
C LYS A 303 17.53 25.09 35.27
N PRO A 304 17.38 26.41 35.05
CA PRO A 304 16.36 26.92 34.15
C PRO A 304 16.64 26.39 32.73
N VAL A 305 15.64 25.78 32.11
CA VAL A 305 15.71 25.40 30.68
C VAL A 305 15.78 26.70 29.86
N ALA A 306 16.67 26.74 28.85
CA ALA A 306 16.80 27.90 28.00
C ALA A 306 15.47 28.21 27.28
N THR A 307 14.93 29.42 27.48
CA THR A 307 13.78 29.94 26.73
C THR A 307 14.19 30.27 25.30
N TYR A 308 13.76 29.46 24.35
CA TYR A 308 13.84 29.75 22.91
C TYR A 308 12.69 30.71 22.52
N PRO A 309 12.84 31.54 21.47
CA PRO A 309 11.76 32.42 21.04
C PRO A 309 10.47 31.62 20.84
N ALA A 310 9.39 32.09 21.46
CA ALA A 310 8.07 31.55 21.28
C ALA A 310 7.67 31.71 19.80
N LEU A 311 7.34 30.61 19.14
CA LEU A 311 6.44 30.70 18.00
C LEU A 311 5.08 31.09 18.55
N ALA A 312 4.44 32.08 17.95
CA ALA A 312 3.21 32.68 18.44
C ALA A 312 2.13 31.60 18.64
N VAL A 313 1.93 31.22 19.90
CA VAL A 313 0.79 30.43 20.34
C VAL A 313 -0.27 31.44 20.77
N ASN A 314 -1.40 31.49 20.07
CA ASN A 314 -2.57 32.21 20.56
C ASN A 314 -2.99 31.60 21.91
N PRO A 315 -3.22 32.41 22.96
CA PRO A 315 -3.49 31.88 24.29
C PRO A 315 -4.82 31.13 24.30
N VAL A 316 -4.78 29.92 24.88
CA VAL A 316 -5.96 29.17 25.28
C VAL A 316 -6.72 30.00 26.32
N VAL A 317 -7.97 30.35 26.00
CA VAL A 317 -8.88 31.01 26.94
C VAL A 317 -9.12 30.08 28.12
N ALA A 318 -8.69 30.52 29.31
CA ALA A 318 -9.02 29.89 30.57
C ALA A 318 -10.54 29.98 30.80
N VAL A 319 -11.21 28.85 30.94
CA VAL A 319 -12.61 28.79 31.38
C VAL A 319 -12.63 28.79 32.91
N SER A 320 -13.01 29.92 33.50
CA SER A 320 -13.37 30.03 34.91
C SER A 320 -14.79 29.48 35.19
N PRO A 321 -15.09 29.08 36.44
CA PRO A 321 -16.20 28.17 36.75
C PRO A 321 -17.59 28.81 36.65
N ALA A 322 -18.55 27.97 36.30
CA ALA A 322 -19.94 28.29 35.99
C ALA A 322 -20.69 29.05 37.10
N ALA A 323 -21.34 30.15 36.71
CA ALA A 323 -22.43 30.78 37.45
C ALA A 323 -23.78 30.38 36.83
N LYS A 324 -24.75 30.08 37.71
CA LYS A 324 -26.12 29.60 37.44
C LYS A 324 -27.00 30.65 36.72
N LEU A 325 -27.97 30.17 35.92
CA LEU A 325 -29.41 30.56 35.86
C LEU A 325 -30.10 29.84 34.65
N PRO A 326 -31.45 29.79 34.53
CA PRO A 326 -32.49 29.27 35.42
C PRO A 326 -33.30 28.10 34.81
N SER A 327 -34.11 27.45 35.63
CA SER A 327 -34.96 26.28 35.35
C SER A 327 -36.15 26.55 34.41
N SER A 328 -36.51 25.55 33.58
CA SER A 328 -37.83 25.41 32.93
C SER A 328 -38.37 23.99 33.16
N PRO A 329 -39.69 23.79 33.31
CA PRO A 329 -40.26 22.57 33.88
C PRO A 329 -40.36 21.41 32.86
N PRO A 330 -40.37 20.15 33.32
CA PRO A 330 -40.46 18.98 32.44
C PRO A 330 -41.93 18.64 32.06
N ALA A 331 -42.13 18.21 30.83
CA ALA A 331 -43.35 17.57 30.35
C ALA A 331 -43.38 16.07 30.75
N PRO A 332 -44.57 15.46 30.96
CA PRO A 332 -44.70 14.16 31.62
C PRO A 332 -44.37 12.98 30.68
N ILE A 333 -43.64 12.00 31.21
CA ILE A 333 -43.33 10.73 30.55
C ILE A 333 -44.29 9.66 31.07
N PHE A 334 -45.05 9.05 30.16
CA PHE A 334 -45.83 7.83 30.44
C PHE A 334 -44.88 6.65 30.65
N THR A 335 -44.97 6.02 31.83
CA THR A 335 -44.20 4.83 32.19
C THR A 335 -45.05 3.59 31.91
N THR A 336 -44.64 2.74 30.97
CA THR A 336 -45.19 1.39 30.82
C THR A 336 -44.25 0.42 31.53
N VAL A 337 -44.75 -0.21 32.59
CA VAL A 337 -44.04 -1.21 33.40
C VAL A 337 -44.15 -2.57 32.72
N VAL A 338 -43.02 -3.16 32.33
CA VAL A 338 -42.93 -4.59 31.99
C VAL A 338 -42.24 -5.31 33.14
N VAL A 339 -43.00 -6.20 33.78
CA VAL A 339 -42.57 -7.06 34.89
C VAL A 339 -41.88 -8.29 34.32
N ILE A 340 -40.64 -8.58 34.75
CA ILE A 340 -39.98 -9.88 34.56
C ILE A 340 -39.58 -10.39 35.96
N PRO A 341 -39.93 -11.63 36.37
CA PRO A 341 -39.69 -12.10 37.72
C PRO A 341 -38.23 -12.54 37.95
N SER A 342 -37.75 -12.24 39.15
CA SER A 342 -36.45 -12.63 39.71
C SER A 342 -36.52 -14.05 40.29
N VAL A 343 -35.59 -14.93 39.90
CA VAL A 343 -35.41 -16.26 40.51
C VAL A 343 -34.20 -16.20 41.45
N LYS A 344 -34.45 -16.52 42.73
CA LYS A 344 -33.43 -16.71 43.78
C LYS A 344 -32.74 -18.08 43.63
N PRO A 345 -31.44 -18.22 43.92
CA PRO A 345 -30.80 -19.50 44.14
C PRO A 345 -30.98 -19.97 45.60
N THR A 346 -31.26 -21.27 45.78
CA THR A 346 -31.29 -21.95 47.10
C THR A 346 -30.25 -23.09 47.08
N PRO A 347 -29.57 -23.42 48.20
CA PRO A 347 -28.36 -24.23 48.20
C PRO A 347 -28.61 -25.72 48.49
N SER A 348 -27.74 -26.61 48.00
CA SER A 348 -27.59 -27.97 48.54
C SER A 348 -26.17 -28.52 48.35
N THR A 349 -25.54 -28.86 49.47
CA THR A 349 -24.23 -29.51 49.65
C THR A 349 -24.30 -31.06 49.55
N PRO A 350 -23.15 -31.76 49.48
CA PRO A 350 -22.99 -33.10 48.86
C PRO A 350 -22.77 -34.27 49.84
N LYS A 351 -22.85 -35.52 49.34
CA LYS A 351 -22.22 -36.76 49.87
C LYS A 351 -21.90 -37.68 48.67
N SER A 352 -20.64 -37.88 48.28
CA SER A 352 -19.58 -38.80 48.79
C SER A 352 -19.83 -40.28 48.49
N ILE A 353 -18.90 -40.92 47.75
CA ILE A 353 -18.10 -42.10 48.13
C ILE A 353 -16.91 -42.22 47.15
N ALA A 354 -15.72 -42.48 47.69
CA ALA A 354 -14.41 -42.64 47.04
C ALA A 354 -13.96 -44.13 47.09
N PRO A 355 -12.66 -44.53 46.99
CA PRO A 355 -11.54 -44.19 46.09
C PRO A 355 -10.79 -45.45 45.55
N THR A 356 -9.91 -45.33 44.53
CA THR A 356 -8.63 -46.12 44.39
C THR A 356 -7.67 -45.42 43.40
N VAL A 357 -6.72 -44.58 43.82
CA VAL A 357 -5.26 -44.75 44.11
C VAL A 357 -4.37 -45.37 43.00
N VAL A 358 -3.21 -44.70 42.77
CA VAL A 358 -1.86 -45.18 42.35
C VAL A 358 -1.54 -45.11 40.84
N VAL A 359 -0.41 -44.60 40.29
CA VAL A 359 0.80 -43.82 40.69
C VAL A 359 1.50 -43.41 39.36
N ARG A 360 2.20 -42.26 39.34
CA ARG A 360 3.17 -41.82 38.29
C ARG A 360 4.52 -42.55 38.43
N PRO A 361 5.37 -42.51 37.39
CA PRO A 361 6.77 -42.21 37.66
C PRO A 361 7.28 -40.96 36.93
N SER A 362 8.17 -40.28 37.63
CA SER A 362 8.99 -39.14 37.21
C SER A 362 10.46 -39.57 37.36
N VAL A 363 11.33 -39.25 36.40
CA VAL A 363 12.79 -39.33 36.55
C VAL A 363 13.43 -38.08 35.93
N LYS A 364 14.40 -37.51 36.66
CA LYS A 364 15.22 -36.29 36.41
C LYS A 364 16.66 -36.68 35.91
N PRO A 365 17.59 -35.74 35.58
CA PRO A 365 18.44 -35.79 34.36
C PRO A 365 19.98 -36.04 34.50
N THR A 366 20.68 -36.05 33.33
CA THR A 366 22.13 -35.78 32.96
C THR A 366 23.18 -36.92 33.03
N PRO A 367 24.33 -36.96 32.25
CA PRO A 367 24.91 -36.06 31.20
C PRO A 367 25.55 -36.67 29.88
N SER A 368 25.65 -35.85 28.79
CA SER A 368 26.59 -35.66 27.61
C SER A 368 27.51 -36.77 26.97
N PRO A 369 28.16 -36.63 25.75
CA PRO A 369 27.98 -35.82 24.48
C PRO A 369 28.16 -36.66 23.13
N PRO A 370 28.69 -36.15 21.98
CA PRO A 370 28.01 -35.62 20.78
C PRO A 370 28.18 -36.44 19.45
N ALA A 371 27.36 -36.19 18.40
CA ALA A 371 27.77 -36.29 16.98
C ALA A 371 26.74 -35.72 15.97
N SER A 372 27.29 -35.06 14.94
CA SER A 372 26.67 -34.44 13.76
C SER A 372 26.26 -35.46 12.68
N ARG A 373 25.21 -35.19 11.88
CA ARG A 373 25.26 -35.23 10.39
C ARG A 373 23.92 -34.92 9.70
N VAL A 374 24.09 -34.16 8.61
CA VAL A 374 23.18 -33.76 7.53
C VAL A 374 22.78 -34.97 6.65
N PRO A 375 21.64 -34.93 5.92
CA PRO A 375 21.50 -35.72 4.70
C PRO A 375 21.45 -34.85 3.43
N THR A 376 22.43 -35.07 2.57
CA THR A 376 22.50 -34.69 1.17
C THR A 376 21.75 -35.74 0.34
N VAL A 377 20.92 -35.32 -0.62
CA VAL A 377 20.33 -36.22 -1.63
C VAL A 377 21.14 -36.11 -2.92
N VAL A 378 21.71 -37.24 -3.34
CA VAL A 378 22.47 -37.42 -4.57
C VAL A 378 21.58 -38.07 -5.63
N VAL A 379 21.70 -37.57 -6.86
CA VAL A 379 21.00 -37.97 -8.09
C VAL A 379 21.74 -39.13 -8.78
N VAL A 380 21.12 -39.64 -9.84
CA VAL A 380 21.64 -40.29 -11.07
C VAL A 380 21.54 -41.85 -11.15
N PRO A 381 21.53 -42.46 -12.37
CA PRO A 381 20.33 -42.81 -13.16
C PRO A 381 20.34 -44.28 -13.68
N SER A 382 19.33 -44.72 -14.45
CA SER A 382 19.57 -45.49 -15.71
C SER A 382 18.32 -46.06 -16.43
N VAL A 383 18.28 -45.78 -17.74
CA VAL A 383 18.20 -46.73 -18.88
C VAL A 383 16.90 -47.52 -19.19
N LYS A 384 16.37 -47.27 -20.41
CA LYS A 384 15.47 -48.10 -21.25
C LYS A 384 16.28 -49.22 -21.96
N PRO A 385 15.72 -50.38 -22.42
CA PRO A 385 14.99 -50.43 -23.71
C PRO A 385 13.99 -51.60 -23.97
N ASN A 386 13.24 -51.45 -25.09
CA ASN A 386 12.62 -52.48 -25.97
C ASN A 386 11.43 -53.31 -25.45
N SER A 387 10.49 -53.84 -26.25
CA SER A 387 10.03 -53.72 -27.66
C SER A 387 8.84 -54.70 -27.86
N SER A 388 8.23 -54.72 -29.06
CA SER A 388 7.26 -55.69 -29.65
C SER A 388 5.78 -55.28 -29.57
N VAL A 389 5.14 -54.79 -30.66
CA VAL A 389 4.75 -55.40 -31.96
C VAL A 389 3.57 -56.38 -31.85
N LYS A 390 2.40 -55.96 -32.36
CA LYS A 390 1.51 -56.75 -33.22
C LYS A 390 0.49 -55.85 -33.96
N LYS A 391 0.50 -55.98 -35.30
CA LYS A 391 -0.52 -55.67 -36.33
C LYS A 391 -0.48 -56.90 -37.28
N PRO A 392 -1.33 -57.11 -38.32
CA PRO A 392 -2.45 -56.31 -38.85
C PRO A 392 -3.69 -57.12 -39.32
N THR A 393 -4.75 -56.44 -39.78
CA THR A 393 -5.59 -56.84 -40.94
C THR A 393 -6.32 -55.57 -41.43
N THR A 394 -5.89 -54.87 -42.50
CA THR A 394 -6.33 -54.93 -43.92
C THR A 394 -7.84 -55.09 -44.12
N LEU A 395 -8.59 -54.39 -45.01
CA LEU A 395 -8.38 -53.72 -46.31
C LEU A 395 -9.77 -53.01 -46.59
N VAL A 396 -9.94 -51.82 -47.18
CA VAL A 396 -10.09 -51.53 -48.63
C VAL A 396 -10.53 -50.06 -48.85
N THR A 397 -9.70 -49.35 -49.62
CA THR A 397 -9.84 -48.25 -50.59
C THR A 397 -11.13 -47.44 -50.91
N LYS A 398 -10.93 -46.09 -50.91
CA LYS A 398 -10.99 -45.09 -52.04
C LYS A 398 -12.31 -44.42 -52.52
N LYS A 399 -12.09 -43.14 -52.90
CA LYS A 399 -12.76 -42.18 -53.84
C LYS A 399 -13.87 -41.30 -53.24
N SER A 400 -13.77 -39.96 -53.19
CA SER A 400 -13.56 -38.91 -54.22
C SER A 400 -14.83 -38.58 -55.04
N LYS A 401 -15.42 -37.40 -54.80
CA LYS A 401 -15.69 -36.29 -55.76
C LYS A 401 -16.88 -35.40 -55.34
N ALA A 402 -16.67 -34.09 -55.52
CA ALA A 402 -17.63 -32.97 -55.62
C ALA A 402 -18.64 -33.16 -56.81
N PRO A 403 -19.60 -32.26 -57.17
CA PRO A 403 -19.68 -30.80 -56.92
C PRO A 403 -21.10 -30.13 -56.80
N ARG A 404 -21.06 -28.79 -56.61
CA ARG A 404 -21.98 -27.65 -56.96
C ARG A 404 -23.00 -27.83 -58.12
N PRO A 405 -23.82 -26.82 -58.53
CA PRO A 405 -24.38 -25.56 -57.93
C PRO A 405 -25.92 -25.41 -58.18
N THR A 406 -26.64 -24.26 -58.01
CA THR A 406 -27.05 -23.27 -59.07
C THR A 406 -28.20 -22.36 -58.51
N LEU A 407 -28.01 -21.03 -58.26
CA LEU A 407 -28.49 -19.79 -58.98
C LEU A 407 -29.92 -19.23 -58.62
N THR A 408 -30.04 -18.07 -57.92
CA THR A 408 -30.28 -16.63 -58.36
C THR A 408 -31.78 -16.22 -58.53
N PRO A 409 -32.22 -14.92 -58.52
CA PRO A 409 -31.48 -13.68 -58.89
C PRO A 409 -31.69 -12.37 -58.09
N ARG A 410 -30.91 -11.36 -58.55
CA ARG A 410 -30.78 -9.92 -58.20
C ARG A 410 -31.92 -9.04 -58.75
N VAL A 411 -32.01 -7.79 -58.25
CA VAL A 411 -32.05 -6.42 -58.91
C VAL A 411 -32.41 -5.41 -57.78
N ALA A 412 -31.59 -4.47 -57.29
CA ALA A 412 -30.97 -3.23 -57.80
C ALA A 412 -31.96 -2.05 -58.06
N GLU A 413 -31.87 -0.94 -57.30
CA GLU A 413 -31.56 0.42 -57.81
C GLU A 413 -31.62 1.52 -56.73
N ASP A 414 -30.69 2.47 -56.88
CA ASP A 414 -30.45 3.70 -56.11
C ASP A 414 -31.50 4.80 -56.40
N VAL A 415 -31.58 5.84 -55.55
CA VAL A 415 -31.29 7.26 -55.92
C VAL A 415 -31.71 8.26 -54.82
N LYS A 416 -30.82 9.25 -54.66
CA LYS A 416 -30.76 10.44 -53.79
C LYS A 416 -31.91 11.45 -53.96
N THR A 417 -32.12 12.31 -52.93
CA THR A 417 -32.05 13.82 -52.91
C THR A 417 -33.01 14.40 -51.85
N VAL A 418 -32.60 15.17 -50.81
CA VAL A 418 -32.09 16.57 -50.67
C VAL A 418 -33.17 17.60 -50.24
N ARG A 419 -32.79 18.43 -49.23
CA ARG A 419 -33.22 19.81 -48.87
C ARG A 419 -34.45 20.10 -47.97
N THR A 420 -34.11 20.59 -46.76
CA THR A 420 -34.55 21.82 -46.05
C THR A 420 -35.86 22.52 -46.43
N GLN A 421 -36.72 22.78 -45.42
CA GLN A 421 -37.16 24.16 -45.06
C GLN A 421 -37.94 24.22 -43.72
N ASP A 422 -37.94 25.44 -43.18
CA ASP A 422 -38.24 25.94 -41.83
C ASP A 422 -39.69 25.80 -41.28
N PRO A 423 -39.90 26.10 -39.97
CA PRO A 423 -41.15 25.88 -39.25
C PRO A 423 -42.04 27.12 -39.14
N VAL A 424 -43.36 26.93 -38.95
CA VAL A 424 -44.32 28.00 -38.62
C VAL A 424 -45.14 27.67 -37.36
N LYS A 425 -44.98 28.57 -36.37
CA LYS A 425 -45.88 29.11 -35.32
C LYS A 425 -47.12 28.35 -34.85
N THR A 426 -47.30 28.30 -33.51
CA THR A 426 -48.24 29.14 -32.70
C THR A 426 -48.05 28.84 -31.19
N GLU A 427 -47.59 29.81 -30.39
CA GLU A 427 -48.32 30.72 -29.48
C GLU A 427 -48.48 30.21 -28.04
N GLU A 428 -47.81 30.91 -27.11
CA GLU A 428 -47.81 30.75 -25.65
C GLU A 428 -48.50 31.98 -25.03
N PRO A 429 -49.21 31.88 -23.87
CA PRO A 429 -49.87 33.02 -23.25
C PRO A 429 -48.88 33.93 -22.48
N ALA A 430 -49.27 35.21 -22.35
CA ALA A 430 -48.49 36.34 -21.85
C ALA A 430 -48.04 36.24 -20.37
N PRO A 431 -46.97 36.97 -19.97
CA PRO A 431 -46.39 36.91 -18.63
C PRO A 431 -47.05 37.89 -17.65
N ALA A 432 -47.18 37.46 -16.38
CA ALA A 432 -47.40 38.36 -15.26
C ALA A 432 -46.06 38.82 -14.64
N LYS A 433 -46.03 40.11 -14.27
CA LYS A 433 -44.90 40.97 -13.93
C LYS A 433 -43.87 40.41 -12.94
N ALA A 434 -42.59 40.66 -13.25
CA ALA A 434 -41.46 40.51 -12.36
C ALA A 434 -41.35 41.67 -11.35
N THR A 435 -41.02 41.34 -10.11
CA THR A 435 -40.40 42.25 -9.13
C THR A 435 -38.89 42.28 -9.36
N PRO A 436 -38.20 43.43 -9.25
CA PRO A 436 -36.77 43.51 -9.47
C PRO A 436 -36.02 43.02 -8.23
N VAL A 437 -35.18 42.00 -8.40
CA VAL A 437 -34.18 41.61 -7.39
C VAL A 437 -32.83 42.16 -7.80
N ASP A 438 -32.23 42.77 -6.79
CA ASP A 438 -31.04 43.58 -6.70
C ASP A 438 -29.79 43.02 -7.40
N SER A 439 -29.07 43.93 -8.06
CA SER A 439 -27.81 43.69 -8.75
C SER A 439 -26.63 43.88 -7.79
N SER A 440 -26.31 42.88 -6.97
CA SER A 440 -24.98 42.76 -6.31
C SER A 440 -24.79 41.45 -5.53
N GLY A 441 -25.20 40.30 -6.07
CA GLY A 441 -24.96 38.99 -5.44
C GLY A 441 -24.14 38.05 -6.32
N THR A 442 -22.97 37.61 -5.86
CA THR A 442 -22.25 36.47 -6.44
C THR A 442 -23.07 35.19 -6.26
N VAL A 443 -23.59 34.63 -7.35
CA VAL A 443 -24.21 33.29 -7.36
C VAL A 443 -23.14 32.23 -7.59
N ASN A 444 -23.22 31.12 -6.85
CA ASN A 444 -22.36 29.94 -6.98
C ASN A 444 -22.33 29.39 -8.42
N GLN A 445 -21.13 29.09 -8.91
CA GLN A 445 -20.76 29.10 -10.34
C GLN A 445 -21.40 27.98 -11.19
N TRP A 446 -21.84 26.87 -10.59
CA TRP A 446 -22.53 25.78 -11.31
C TRP A 446 -24.02 26.05 -11.57
N SER A 447 -24.66 26.87 -10.73
CA SER A 447 -26.09 27.21 -10.80
C SER A 447 -26.50 27.86 -12.13
N GLN A 448 -25.53 28.44 -12.86
CA GLN A 448 -25.77 29.18 -14.09
C GLN A 448 -25.87 28.29 -15.34
N CYS A 449 -25.34 27.06 -15.32
CA CYS A 449 -25.17 26.26 -16.55
C CYS A 449 -25.64 24.80 -16.48
N ALA A 450 -26.04 24.28 -15.30
CA ALA A 450 -26.68 22.97 -15.15
C ALA A 450 -27.21 22.75 -13.72
N GLY A 451 -28.08 23.64 -13.22
CA GLY A 451 -28.75 23.48 -11.92
C GLY A 451 -29.48 22.12 -11.77
N ASN A 452 -29.95 21.83 -10.55
CA ASN A 452 -30.63 20.57 -10.21
C ASN A 452 -31.64 20.14 -11.29
N GLY A 453 -31.38 18.98 -11.91
CA GLY A 453 -32.23 18.38 -12.94
C GLY A 453 -31.70 18.41 -14.38
N TRP A 454 -30.53 19.00 -14.66
CA TRP A 454 -29.97 19.04 -16.03
C TRP A 454 -28.98 17.89 -16.32
N SER A 455 -29.21 17.15 -17.41
CA SER A 455 -28.36 16.04 -17.89
C SER A 455 -27.78 16.24 -19.32
N GLY A 456 -28.01 17.41 -19.93
CA GLY A 456 -27.55 17.72 -21.30
C GLY A 456 -26.17 18.42 -21.36
N ASP A 457 -25.71 18.74 -22.58
CA ASP A 457 -24.49 19.53 -22.80
C ASP A 457 -24.55 20.86 -22.03
N THR A 458 -23.50 21.21 -21.29
CA THR A 458 -23.36 22.46 -20.54
C THR A 458 -23.10 23.64 -21.48
N ARG A 459 -24.13 24.07 -22.24
CA ARG A 459 -24.10 25.32 -23.03
C ARG A 459 -24.94 26.39 -22.31
N CYS A 460 -24.28 27.31 -21.61
CA CYS A 460 -24.93 28.45 -20.96
C CYS A 460 -25.60 29.34 -22.03
N LYS A 461 -26.76 29.92 -21.69
CA LYS A 461 -27.41 30.94 -22.54
C LYS A 461 -26.82 32.32 -22.22
N ALA A 462 -26.67 33.17 -23.24
CA ALA A 462 -26.25 34.55 -23.06
C ALA A 462 -27.13 35.27 -22.00
N PRO A 463 -26.57 36.13 -21.13
CA PRO A 463 -25.20 36.67 -21.15
C PRO A 463 -24.13 35.77 -20.50
N PHE A 464 -24.48 34.54 -20.09
CA PHE A 464 -23.56 33.64 -19.38
C PHE A 464 -22.63 32.88 -20.34
N VAL A 465 -21.37 32.72 -19.97
CA VAL A 465 -20.34 31.99 -20.72
C VAL A 465 -19.93 30.74 -19.94
N CYS A 466 -19.92 29.57 -20.58
CA CYS A 466 -19.44 28.33 -19.96
C CYS A 466 -17.97 28.47 -19.55
N LYS A 467 -17.68 28.38 -18.27
CA LYS A 467 -16.31 28.40 -17.77
C LYS A 467 -15.66 27.03 -17.58
N TYR A 468 -16.43 25.93 -17.60
CA TYR A 468 -15.93 24.62 -17.18
C TYR A 468 -16.42 23.48 -18.08
N PHE A 469 -15.47 22.66 -18.53
CA PHE A 469 -15.69 21.47 -19.35
C PHE A 469 -15.16 20.21 -18.63
N SER A 470 -15.60 19.01 -19.03
CA SER A 470 -15.02 17.73 -18.54
C SER A 470 -13.50 17.69 -18.68
N ASP A 471 -12.98 18.38 -19.68
CA ASP A 471 -11.57 18.57 -19.96
C ASP A 471 -10.82 19.36 -18.88
N ASP A 472 -11.49 20.29 -18.20
CA ASP A 472 -10.94 21.07 -17.09
C ASP A 472 -10.96 20.26 -15.80
N ALA A 473 -12.03 19.49 -15.58
CA ALA A 473 -12.12 18.55 -14.46
C ALA A 473 -10.97 17.52 -14.52
N LEU A 474 -10.69 16.93 -15.69
CA LEU A 474 -9.56 16.01 -15.85
C LEU A 474 -8.21 16.71 -15.63
N LYS A 475 -8.04 17.95 -16.09
CA LYS A 475 -6.80 18.72 -15.88
C LYS A 475 -6.55 18.96 -14.39
N LEU A 476 -7.56 19.39 -13.64
CA LEU A 476 -7.47 19.61 -12.20
C LEU A 476 -7.32 18.29 -11.43
N LEU A 477 -8.04 17.24 -11.82
CA LEU A 477 -7.89 15.93 -11.20
C LEU A 477 -6.43 15.44 -11.32
N ASN A 478 -5.80 15.65 -12.48
CA ASN A 478 -4.41 15.24 -12.69
C ASN A 478 -3.40 16.02 -11.84
N THR A 479 -3.74 17.20 -11.32
CA THR A 479 -2.87 17.90 -10.34
C THR A 479 -2.87 17.22 -8.97
N LEU A 480 -3.84 16.35 -8.70
CA LEU A 480 -3.92 15.55 -7.47
C LEU A 480 -3.11 14.24 -7.55
N GLN A 481 -2.49 13.94 -8.69
CA GLN A 481 -1.56 12.80 -8.79
C GLN A 481 -0.28 13.10 -8.02
N THR A 482 0.24 12.10 -7.30
CA THR A 482 1.52 12.23 -6.62
C THR A 482 2.65 12.09 -7.65
N PRO A 483 3.49 13.12 -7.83
CA PRO A 483 4.61 13.06 -8.77
C PRO A 483 5.64 11.98 -8.40
N TYR A 484 6.37 11.46 -9.39
CA TYR A 484 7.35 10.39 -9.21
C TYR A 484 8.43 10.75 -8.18
N ASP A 485 8.91 11.98 -8.16
CA ASP A 485 9.92 12.40 -7.18
C ASP A 485 9.38 12.36 -5.74
N VAL A 486 8.10 12.69 -5.55
CA VAL A 486 7.42 12.57 -4.26
C VAL A 486 7.16 11.10 -3.89
N LEU A 487 6.74 10.26 -4.86
CA LEU A 487 6.57 8.82 -4.63
C LEU A 487 7.91 8.15 -4.33
N LYS A 488 8.96 8.50 -5.05
CA LYS A 488 10.33 8.04 -4.81
C LYS A 488 10.78 8.44 -3.41
N LYS A 489 10.58 9.70 -2.99
CA LYS A 489 10.85 10.12 -1.60
C LYS A 489 10.05 9.30 -0.58
N ARG A 490 8.77 9.00 -0.84
CA ARG A 490 7.96 8.14 0.04
C ARG A 490 8.47 6.70 0.09
N TRP A 491 8.88 6.15 -1.06
CA TRP A 491 9.49 4.82 -1.17
C TRP A 491 10.81 4.77 -0.40
N ASP A 492 11.68 5.74 -0.64
CA ASP A 492 12.97 5.90 0.02
C ASP A 492 12.80 6.12 1.54
N SER A 493 11.71 6.76 1.97
CA SER A 493 11.38 7.02 3.38
C SER A 493 10.51 5.92 4.03
N ASN A 494 10.22 4.82 3.33
CA ASN A 494 9.37 3.71 3.82
C ASN A 494 8.00 4.15 4.38
N VAL A 495 7.42 5.23 3.84
CA VAL A 495 6.12 5.76 4.30
C VAL A 495 5.01 4.82 3.81
N ARG A 496 4.35 4.14 4.76
CA ARG A 496 3.23 3.22 4.49
C ARG A 496 1.90 3.91 4.68
N ILE A 497 0.85 3.31 4.13
CA ILE A 497 -0.53 3.77 4.36
C ILE A 497 -0.89 3.44 5.81
N ASP A 498 -1.42 4.43 6.53
CA ASP A 498 -1.88 4.32 7.91
C ASP A 498 -3.33 4.86 8.07
N GLU A 499 -3.83 4.80 9.30
CA GLU A 499 -5.17 5.27 9.67
C GLU A 499 -5.41 6.76 9.35
N GLY A 500 -4.36 7.58 9.24
CA GLY A 500 -4.45 8.98 8.85
C GLY A 500 -5.19 9.16 7.52
N SER A 501 -5.06 8.20 6.61
CA SER A 501 -5.78 8.15 5.33
C SER A 501 -7.30 8.11 5.49
N ASN A 502 -7.80 7.30 6.43
CA ASN A 502 -9.23 7.18 6.71
C ASN A 502 -9.73 8.42 7.45
N ILE A 503 -8.93 8.97 8.38
CA ILE A 503 -9.26 10.19 9.12
C ILE A 503 -9.41 11.37 8.15
N GLU A 504 -8.49 11.54 7.22
CA GLU A 504 -8.55 12.56 6.17
C GLU A 504 -9.84 12.44 5.36
N ILE A 505 -10.18 11.23 4.89
CA ILE A 505 -11.35 11.02 4.04
C ILE A 505 -12.66 11.23 4.80
N ARG A 506 -12.74 10.83 6.08
CA ARG A 506 -13.89 11.15 6.94
C ARG A 506 -14.07 12.67 7.09
N LYS A 507 -12.98 13.42 7.27
CA LYS A 507 -13.05 14.90 7.32
C LYS A 507 -13.52 15.47 5.99
N CYS A 508 -13.04 14.95 4.86
CA CYS A 508 -13.48 15.36 3.53
C CYS A 508 -14.98 15.07 3.32
N LEU A 509 -15.46 13.90 3.75
CA LEU A 509 -16.87 13.51 3.66
C LEU A 509 -17.79 14.50 4.38
N VAL A 510 -17.42 14.87 5.62
CA VAL A 510 -18.16 15.88 6.40
C VAL A 510 -18.15 17.23 5.69
N ARG A 511 -17.01 17.64 5.13
CA ARG A 511 -16.88 18.93 4.41
C ARG A 511 -17.74 18.99 3.15
N ILE A 512 -17.93 17.89 2.43
CA ILE A 512 -18.82 17.84 1.27
C ILE A 512 -20.30 17.67 1.64
N GLY A 513 -20.62 17.67 2.94
CA GLY A 513 -21.99 17.69 3.45
C GLY A 513 -22.58 16.32 3.78
N TYR A 514 -21.76 15.28 3.94
CA TYR A 514 -22.22 13.93 4.28
C TYR A 514 -21.61 13.41 5.58
N SER A 515 -22.40 12.61 6.29
CA SER A 515 -21.94 11.79 7.41
C SER A 515 -21.64 10.36 6.94
N GLN A 516 -20.89 9.59 7.73
CA GLN A 516 -20.69 8.15 7.43
C GLN A 516 -22.03 7.39 7.38
N ARG A 517 -23.03 7.79 8.16
CA ARG A 517 -24.37 7.16 8.17
C ARG A 517 -25.12 7.36 6.85
N ASP A 518 -24.86 8.46 6.14
CA ASP A 518 -25.49 8.67 4.82
C ASP A 518 -25.06 7.60 3.82
N LEU A 519 -23.85 7.04 3.99
CA LEU A 519 -23.32 5.98 3.13
C LEU A 519 -24.06 4.65 3.32
N ASP A 520 -24.73 4.43 4.46
CA ASP A 520 -25.49 3.20 4.72
C ASP A 520 -26.64 3.01 3.71
N ARG A 521 -27.15 4.12 3.14
CA ARG A 521 -28.18 4.12 2.08
C ARG A 521 -27.73 3.42 0.80
N LEU A 522 -26.41 3.30 0.58
CA LEU A 522 -25.84 2.73 -0.63
C LEU A 522 -25.77 1.20 -0.60
N ASN A 523 -26.06 0.55 0.54
CA ASN A 523 -26.00 -0.92 0.72
C ASN A 523 -24.75 -1.56 0.12
N ILE A 524 -23.58 -1.08 0.56
CA ILE A 524 -22.32 -1.36 -0.14
C ILE A 524 -21.92 -2.85 -0.09
N VAL A 525 -21.62 -3.41 -1.25
CA VAL A 525 -20.82 -4.64 -1.40
C VAL A 525 -19.35 -4.24 -1.48
N HIS A 526 -18.59 -4.52 -0.43
CA HIS A 526 -17.19 -4.05 -0.32
C HIS A 526 -16.22 -5.20 -0.58
N VAL A 527 -15.37 -5.08 -1.60
CA VAL A 527 -14.53 -6.19 -2.08
C VAL A 527 -13.04 -5.86 -1.99
N ALA A 528 -12.31 -6.62 -1.16
CA ALA A 528 -10.85 -6.60 -1.04
C ALA A 528 -10.21 -7.84 -1.71
N GLY A 529 -8.88 -7.83 -1.79
CA GLY A 529 -8.09 -8.96 -2.27
C GLY A 529 -6.85 -8.55 -3.07
N THR A 530 -6.03 -9.53 -3.42
CA THR A 530 -4.84 -9.32 -4.26
C THR A 530 -5.24 -9.47 -5.73
N LYS A 531 -5.91 -10.55 -6.08
CA LYS A 531 -6.41 -10.82 -7.44
C LYS A 531 -7.90 -11.10 -7.43
N GLY A 532 -8.57 -10.75 -8.53
CA GLY A 532 -10.00 -11.05 -8.72
C GLY A 532 -10.97 -10.01 -8.18
N LYS A 533 -10.51 -8.92 -7.53
CA LYS A 533 -11.36 -7.81 -7.07
C LYS A 533 -12.26 -7.25 -8.18
N GLY A 534 -11.66 -6.61 -9.20
CA GLY A 534 -12.40 -6.07 -10.34
C GLY A 534 -13.31 -7.08 -11.05
N SER A 535 -12.86 -8.32 -11.27
CA SER A 535 -13.70 -9.36 -11.88
C SER A 535 -14.90 -9.72 -11.00
N THR A 536 -14.69 -9.86 -9.68
CA THR A 536 -15.77 -10.13 -8.71
C THR A 536 -16.77 -8.98 -8.72
N CYS A 537 -16.30 -7.73 -8.64
CA CYS A 537 -17.16 -6.55 -8.69
C CYS A 537 -17.95 -6.45 -10.01
N ALA A 538 -17.31 -6.77 -11.14
CA ALA A 538 -17.96 -6.78 -12.45
C ALA A 538 -19.06 -7.85 -12.56
N TYR A 539 -18.84 -9.04 -11.98
CA TYR A 539 -19.87 -10.07 -11.90
C TYR A 539 -21.04 -9.62 -11.02
N VAL A 540 -20.78 -9.04 -9.84
CA VAL A 540 -21.85 -8.52 -8.97
C VAL A 540 -22.66 -7.44 -9.68
N ASP A 541 -22.01 -6.44 -10.27
CA ASP A 541 -22.67 -5.37 -11.03
C ASP A 541 -23.51 -5.94 -12.18
N SER A 542 -22.97 -6.88 -12.96
CA SER A 542 -23.67 -7.52 -14.07
C SER A 542 -24.89 -8.33 -13.60
N ILE A 543 -24.76 -9.14 -12.54
CA ILE A 543 -25.88 -9.91 -11.96
C ILE A 543 -26.99 -8.97 -11.50
N LEU A 544 -26.66 -7.95 -10.71
CA LEU A 544 -27.64 -6.98 -10.23
C LEU A 544 -28.28 -6.21 -11.39
N SER A 545 -27.50 -5.89 -12.43
CA SER A 545 -27.97 -5.19 -13.62
C SER A 545 -28.95 -6.01 -14.46
N GLN A 546 -28.77 -7.33 -14.54
CA GLN A 546 -29.79 -8.21 -15.12
C GLN A 546 -31.00 -8.35 -14.20
N TYR A 547 -30.78 -8.48 -12.90
CA TYR A 547 -31.86 -8.62 -11.91
C TYR A 547 -32.83 -7.43 -11.93
N ARG A 548 -32.31 -6.20 -11.93
CA ARG A 548 -33.13 -4.97 -11.97
C ARG A 548 -33.90 -4.75 -13.28
N LYS A 549 -33.61 -5.50 -14.35
CA LYS A 549 -34.40 -5.42 -15.59
C LYS A 549 -35.71 -6.20 -15.46
N SER A 550 -35.75 -7.22 -14.61
CA SER A 550 -36.93 -8.04 -14.34
C SER A 550 -37.59 -7.75 -12.99
N HIS A 551 -36.94 -6.99 -12.11
CA HIS A 551 -37.41 -6.69 -10.75
C HIS A 551 -37.26 -5.19 -10.43
N ASP A 552 -38.09 -4.68 -9.52
CA ASP A 552 -38.08 -3.25 -9.13
C ASP A 552 -36.95 -2.87 -8.14
N THR A 553 -36.07 -3.82 -7.78
CA THR A 553 -34.97 -3.64 -6.82
C THR A 553 -33.73 -4.42 -7.27
N PRO A 554 -32.50 -3.91 -7.06
CA PRO A 554 -32.19 -2.52 -6.72
C PRO A 554 -32.57 -1.56 -7.84
N LYS A 555 -33.01 -0.34 -7.50
CA LYS A 555 -33.42 0.66 -8.50
C LYS A 555 -32.22 1.17 -9.29
N ASN A 556 -31.14 1.51 -8.61
CA ASN A 556 -29.93 2.08 -9.20
C ASN A 556 -28.69 1.45 -8.59
N ILE A 557 -27.83 0.93 -9.47
CA ILE A 557 -26.61 0.25 -9.08
C ILE A 557 -25.43 1.18 -9.30
N GLY A 558 -24.56 1.32 -8.30
CA GLY A 558 -23.29 2.03 -8.44
C GLY A 558 -22.12 1.04 -8.45
N LEU A 559 -21.10 1.28 -9.27
CA LEU A 559 -19.87 0.50 -9.25
C LEU A 559 -18.66 1.45 -9.24
N PHE A 560 -17.83 1.31 -8.20
CA PHE A 560 -16.56 2.01 -8.05
C PHE A 560 -15.37 1.04 -8.18
N THR A 561 -14.53 1.24 -9.20
CA THR A 561 -13.41 0.33 -9.53
C THR A 561 -12.10 1.04 -9.84
N SER A 562 -10.99 0.31 -9.76
CA SER A 562 -9.66 0.84 -10.11
C SER A 562 -8.64 -0.23 -10.54
N PRO A 563 -7.67 0.12 -11.40
CA PRO A 563 -7.58 1.34 -12.22
C PRO A 563 -8.61 1.36 -13.36
N HIS A 564 -8.52 2.33 -14.26
CA HIS A 564 -9.30 2.37 -15.52
C HIS A 564 -8.40 1.97 -16.70
N LEU A 565 -9.01 1.59 -17.82
CA LEU A 565 -8.28 1.22 -19.04
C LEU A 565 -8.21 2.36 -20.06
N VAL A 566 -9.33 3.01 -20.38
CA VAL A 566 -9.39 4.05 -21.43
C VAL A 566 -9.78 5.42 -20.86
N ALA A 567 -10.81 5.49 -20.02
CA ALA A 567 -11.30 6.74 -19.47
C ALA A 567 -11.47 6.70 -17.95
N VAL A 568 -11.14 7.79 -17.25
CA VAL A 568 -11.28 7.89 -15.78
C VAL A 568 -12.71 7.63 -15.32
N ARG A 569 -13.68 8.00 -16.16
CA ARG A 569 -15.12 7.77 -15.94
C ARG A 569 -15.48 6.30 -15.81
N GLU A 570 -14.66 5.37 -16.30
CA GLU A 570 -14.87 3.93 -16.10
C GLU A 570 -14.85 3.52 -14.63
N ARG A 571 -14.21 4.32 -13.77
CA ARG A 571 -14.11 4.09 -12.33
C ARG A 571 -15.41 4.37 -11.58
N ILE A 572 -16.33 5.15 -12.14
CA ILE A 572 -17.62 5.49 -11.53
C ILE A 572 -18.71 5.13 -12.54
N ARG A 573 -19.38 4.01 -12.29
CA ARG A 573 -20.47 3.53 -13.14
C ARG A 573 -21.79 3.57 -12.41
N ILE A 574 -22.84 3.88 -13.15
CA ILE A 574 -24.23 3.80 -12.68
C ILE A 574 -24.98 2.91 -13.67
N ASN A 575 -25.68 1.91 -13.16
CA ASN A 575 -26.40 0.91 -13.94
C ASN A 575 -25.51 0.27 -15.02
N SER A 576 -24.33 -0.20 -14.61
CA SER A 576 -23.29 -0.82 -15.46
C SER A 576 -22.69 0.05 -16.56
N ALA A 577 -23.01 1.35 -16.62
CA ALA A 577 -22.46 2.30 -17.58
C ALA A 577 -21.58 3.36 -16.91
N PRO A 578 -20.39 3.69 -17.46
CA PRO A 578 -19.62 4.86 -17.01
C PRO A 578 -20.47 6.12 -17.01
N ILE A 579 -20.34 6.96 -15.98
CA ILE A 579 -21.03 8.26 -15.96
C ILE A 579 -20.63 9.10 -17.19
N SER A 580 -21.56 9.93 -17.68
CA SER A 580 -21.30 10.79 -18.84
C SER A 580 -20.22 11.83 -18.51
N ALA A 581 -19.61 12.43 -19.55
CA ALA A 581 -18.65 13.52 -19.36
C ALA A 581 -19.26 14.71 -18.60
N GLY A 582 -20.54 15.03 -18.86
CA GLY A 582 -21.27 16.07 -18.15
C GLY A 582 -21.48 15.76 -16.67
N LEU A 583 -21.91 14.53 -16.33
CA LEU A 583 -22.06 14.10 -14.94
C LEU A 583 -20.72 14.05 -14.20
N PHE A 584 -19.66 13.60 -14.87
CA PHE A 584 -18.31 13.62 -14.30
C PHE A 584 -17.88 15.05 -13.96
N ALA A 585 -18.02 15.99 -14.90
CA ALA A 585 -17.69 17.40 -14.65
C ALA A 585 -18.52 17.98 -13.51
N LYS A 586 -19.83 17.72 -13.51
CA LYS A 586 -20.76 18.16 -12.45
C LYS A 586 -20.28 17.73 -11.07
N TYR A 587 -20.14 16.42 -10.83
CA TYR A 587 -19.80 15.92 -9.49
C TYR A 587 -18.37 16.25 -9.10
N PHE A 588 -17.46 16.37 -10.07
CA PHE A 588 -16.11 16.84 -9.81
C PHE A 588 -16.15 18.25 -9.23
N PHE A 589 -16.75 19.21 -9.94
CA PHE A 589 -16.77 20.60 -9.46
C PHE A 589 -17.62 20.78 -8.20
N GLU A 590 -18.73 20.05 -8.04
CA GLU A 590 -19.50 20.09 -6.79
C GLU A 590 -18.66 19.64 -5.57
N VAL A 591 -17.85 18.59 -5.71
CA VAL A 591 -16.93 18.15 -4.64
C VAL A 591 -15.77 19.13 -4.49
N TRP A 592 -15.17 19.58 -5.60
CA TRP A 592 -14.07 20.53 -5.62
C TRP A 592 -14.41 21.81 -4.87
N ASP A 593 -15.54 22.43 -5.23
CA ASP A 593 -16.00 23.71 -4.68
C ASP A 593 -16.41 23.56 -3.22
N ARG A 594 -17.05 22.45 -2.82
CA ARG A 594 -17.41 22.21 -1.41
C ARG A 594 -16.17 22.07 -0.53
N LEU A 595 -15.12 21.40 -1.01
CA LEU A 595 -13.85 21.30 -0.29
C LEU A 595 -13.14 22.65 -0.17
N GLU A 596 -13.23 23.52 -1.19
CA GLU A 596 -12.68 24.88 -1.16
C GLU A 596 -13.47 25.83 -0.27
N ALA A 597 -14.80 25.84 -0.37
CA ALA A 597 -15.66 26.70 0.44
C ALA A 597 -15.50 26.41 1.94
N ALA A 598 -15.33 25.13 2.31
CA ALA A 598 -15.03 24.74 3.69
C ALA A 598 -13.64 25.16 4.19
N ALA A 599 -12.77 25.70 3.33
CA ALA A 599 -11.45 26.24 3.69
C ALA A 599 -11.48 27.76 3.96
N VAL A 600 -12.54 28.46 3.54
CA VAL A 600 -12.69 29.90 3.75
C VAL A 600 -12.98 30.16 5.23
N GLY A 601 -12.00 30.74 5.94
CA GLY A 601 -12.08 31.04 7.38
C GLY A 601 -11.27 30.09 8.29
N ALA A 602 -10.51 29.14 7.73
CA ALA A 602 -9.54 28.34 8.48
C ALA A 602 -8.12 28.92 8.33
N ASP A 603 -7.36 28.99 9.43
CA ASP A 603 -5.98 29.53 9.45
C ASP A 603 -4.96 28.72 8.62
N VAL A 604 -5.34 27.51 8.17
CA VAL A 604 -4.53 26.63 7.33
C VAL A 604 -5.32 26.25 6.06
N PRO A 605 -4.74 26.42 4.85
CA PRO A 605 -5.38 25.99 3.60
C PRO A 605 -5.70 24.50 3.65
N PHE A 606 -6.92 24.13 3.26
CA PHE A 606 -7.29 22.73 3.14
C PHE A 606 -6.71 22.12 1.87
N GLU A 607 -5.80 21.15 2.02
CA GLU A 607 -5.31 20.36 0.91
C GLU A 607 -6.37 19.34 0.48
N LYS A 608 -6.62 19.27 -0.84
CA LYS A 608 -7.56 18.30 -1.41
C LYS A 608 -6.93 16.90 -1.37
N PRO A 609 -7.74 15.84 -1.16
CA PRO A 609 -7.22 14.49 -1.07
C PRO A 609 -6.56 14.06 -2.40
N ALA A 610 -5.56 13.17 -2.30
CA ALA A 610 -4.85 12.65 -3.45
C ALA A 610 -5.78 11.95 -4.47
N TYR A 611 -5.35 11.84 -5.73
CA TYR A 611 -6.13 11.40 -6.89
C TYR A 611 -7.17 10.30 -6.62
N PHE A 612 -6.75 9.14 -6.10
CA PHE A 612 -7.66 8.01 -5.84
C PHE A 612 -8.69 8.32 -4.75
N ARG A 613 -8.25 8.98 -3.67
CA ARG A 613 -9.07 9.37 -2.53
C ARG A 613 -10.11 10.40 -2.94
N TYR A 614 -9.75 11.35 -3.81
CA TYR A 614 -10.67 12.31 -4.40
C TYR A 614 -11.75 11.62 -5.25
N LEU A 615 -11.36 10.69 -6.14
CA LEU A 615 -12.32 9.95 -6.96
C LEU A 615 -13.26 9.07 -6.13
N ASN A 616 -12.77 8.47 -5.05
CA ASN A 616 -13.60 7.75 -4.11
C ASN A 616 -14.63 8.69 -3.43
N LEU A 617 -14.18 9.85 -2.93
CA LEU A 617 -15.08 10.85 -2.36
C LEU A 617 -16.14 11.33 -3.38
N MET A 618 -15.73 11.58 -4.61
CA MET A 618 -16.61 11.92 -5.73
C MET A 618 -17.60 10.80 -6.04
N SER A 619 -17.20 9.53 -5.93
CA SER A 619 -18.10 8.40 -6.15
C SER A 619 -19.24 8.36 -5.12
N TYR A 620 -18.96 8.60 -3.83
CA TYR A 620 -19.99 8.68 -2.80
C TYR A 620 -20.98 9.82 -3.10
N HIS A 621 -20.46 10.99 -3.46
CA HIS A 621 -21.29 12.14 -3.84
C HIS A 621 -22.17 11.82 -5.04
N ALA A 622 -21.60 11.26 -6.12
CA ALA A 622 -22.34 10.88 -7.32
C ALA A 622 -23.43 9.84 -7.02
N PHE A 623 -23.11 8.79 -6.26
CA PHE A 623 -24.06 7.73 -5.93
C PHE A 623 -25.21 8.22 -5.03
N LEU A 624 -24.92 9.10 -4.07
CA LEU A 624 -25.96 9.71 -3.23
C LEU A 624 -26.85 10.67 -4.02
N GLN A 625 -26.29 11.46 -4.95
CA GLN A 625 -27.07 12.36 -5.82
C GLN A 625 -27.96 11.58 -6.80
N GLU A 626 -27.46 10.48 -7.35
CA GLU A 626 -28.17 9.65 -8.34
C GLU A 626 -29.05 8.57 -7.70
N ASN A 627 -29.25 8.62 -6.38
CA ASN A 627 -30.09 7.70 -5.62
C ASN A 627 -29.74 6.24 -5.87
N VAL A 628 -28.45 5.91 -5.89
CA VAL A 628 -27.96 4.53 -5.88
C VAL A 628 -28.36 3.87 -4.57
N ASP A 629 -28.97 2.69 -4.66
CA ASP A 629 -29.45 1.90 -3.52
C ASP A 629 -28.72 0.55 -3.37
N ALA A 630 -27.85 0.21 -4.33
CA ALA A 630 -26.87 -0.87 -4.25
C ALA A 630 -25.55 -0.44 -4.88
N ALA A 631 -24.49 -0.27 -4.10
CA ALA A 631 -23.18 0.10 -4.60
C ALA A 631 -22.14 -1.01 -4.40
N ILE A 632 -21.28 -1.21 -5.39
CA ILE A 632 -20.17 -2.15 -5.34
C ILE A 632 -18.87 -1.35 -5.29
N TYR A 633 -18.06 -1.59 -4.26
CA TYR A 633 -16.78 -0.92 -4.07
C TYR A 633 -15.63 -1.91 -4.14
N GLU A 634 -14.78 -1.74 -5.15
CA GLU A 634 -13.44 -2.35 -5.15
C GLU A 634 -12.49 -1.52 -4.29
N VAL A 635 -11.82 -2.18 -3.35
CA VAL A 635 -10.71 -1.60 -2.58
C VAL A 635 -9.54 -1.28 -3.51
N GLY A 636 -8.93 -0.11 -3.34
CA GLY A 636 -7.73 0.29 -4.08
C GLY A 636 -6.50 -0.52 -3.65
N VAL A 637 -5.89 -0.16 -2.52
CA VAL A 637 -4.69 -0.83 -1.98
C VAL A 637 -4.90 -1.19 -0.51
N GLY A 638 -4.66 -2.45 -0.18
CA GLY A 638 -4.84 -2.96 1.19
C GLY A 638 -6.29 -3.29 1.52
N GLY A 639 -6.85 -2.58 2.49
CA GLY A 639 -8.20 -2.78 3.03
C GLY A 639 -8.43 -1.90 4.26
N GLU A 640 -7.76 -2.19 5.38
CA GLU A 640 -7.90 -1.49 6.67
C GLU A 640 -7.84 0.03 6.53
N TYR A 641 -6.81 0.54 5.84
CA TYR A 641 -6.55 1.96 5.65
C TYR A 641 -6.84 2.46 4.23
N ASP A 642 -7.55 1.65 3.43
CA ASP A 642 -7.98 2.11 2.12
C ASP A 642 -9.12 3.12 2.28
N SER A 643 -9.14 4.17 1.45
CA SER A 643 -10.14 5.23 1.56
C SER A 643 -11.58 4.75 1.39
N THR A 644 -11.81 3.58 0.78
CA THR A 644 -13.14 2.97 0.68
C THR A 644 -13.61 2.40 2.02
N ASN A 645 -12.73 2.19 3.00
CA ASN A 645 -13.02 1.57 4.29
C ASN A 645 -13.54 2.53 5.38
N ILE A 646 -14.16 3.64 4.96
CA ILE A 646 -14.85 4.60 5.84
C ILE A 646 -16.34 4.29 6.03
N VAL A 647 -16.84 3.22 5.42
CA VAL A 647 -18.23 2.77 5.54
C VAL A 647 -18.36 1.92 6.80
N ASP A 648 -19.30 2.27 7.68
CA ASP A 648 -19.48 1.57 8.96
C ASP A 648 -20.40 0.34 8.82
N GLN A 649 -21.41 0.39 7.95
CA GLN A 649 -22.38 -0.70 7.75
C GLN A 649 -22.57 -1.06 6.25
N PRO A 650 -21.54 -1.62 5.58
CA PRO A 650 -21.74 -2.24 4.27
C PRO A 650 -22.77 -3.37 4.36
N ALA A 651 -23.43 -3.70 3.25
CA ALA A 651 -24.38 -4.81 3.18
C ALA A 651 -23.67 -6.17 3.32
N VAL A 652 -22.49 -6.30 2.71
CA VAL A 652 -21.64 -7.50 2.79
C VAL A 652 -20.21 -7.14 2.41
N THR A 653 -19.24 -7.84 3.00
CA THR A 653 -17.81 -7.74 2.67
C THR A 653 -17.33 -9.01 1.97
N GLY A 654 -16.47 -8.86 0.96
CA GLY A 654 -15.93 -9.95 0.15
C GLY A 654 -14.40 -9.90 0.07
N ILE A 655 -13.73 -11.02 0.31
CA ILE A 655 -12.27 -11.16 0.17
C ILE A 655 -11.98 -12.14 -0.97
N SER A 656 -11.54 -11.59 -2.11
CA SER A 656 -11.04 -12.36 -3.25
C SER A 656 -9.64 -12.92 -2.96
N THR A 657 -9.03 -13.63 -3.92
CA THR A 657 -7.77 -14.35 -3.70
C THR A 657 -6.67 -13.43 -3.14
N LEU A 658 -6.05 -13.90 -2.05
CA LEU A 658 -4.91 -13.27 -1.41
C LEU A 658 -3.59 -13.85 -1.95
N GLY A 659 -2.61 -12.97 -2.12
CA GLY A 659 -1.28 -13.29 -2.62
C GLY A 659 -0.34 -12.13 -2.35
N ILE A 660 0.96 -12.35 -2.57
CA ILE A 660 1.99 -11.33 -2.37
C ILE A 660 1.85 -10.25 -3.45
N ASP A 661 1.52 -9.02 -3.03
CA ASP A 661 1.36 -7.85 -3.89
C ASP A 661 1.41 -6.59 -3.02
N HIS A 662 1.87 -5.47 -3.58
CA HIS A 662 2.07 -4.21 -2.88
C HIS A 662 2.89 -4.35 -1.57
N THR A 663 3.96 -5.15 -1.60
CA THR A 663 4.78 -5.51 -0.43
C THR A 663 5.34 -4.28 0.29
N PHE A 664 5.71 -3.25 -0.46
CA PHE A 664 6.14 -1.96 0.09
C PHE A 664 5.07 -1.33 1.00
N THR A 665 3.80 -1.41 0.60
CA THR A 665 2.68 -0.75 1.28
C THR A 665 2.04 -1.61 2.37
N LEU A 666 1.94 -2.93 2.15
CA LEU A 666 1.13 -3.84 2.96
C LEU A 666 1.95 -4.84 3.79
N GLY A 667 3.27 -4.86 3.61
CA GLY A 667 4.15 -5.85 4.21
C GLY A 667 4.56 -6.96 3.22
N ASP A 668 5.66 -7.60 3.53
CA ASP A 668 6.37 -8.60 2.72
C ASP A 668 5.89 -10.03 2.93
N THR A 669 4.93 -10.25 3.82
CA THR A 669 4.42 -11.57 4.19
C THR A 669 2.92 -11.69 3.97
N ILE A 670 2.45 -12.91 3.70
CA ILE A 670 1.05 -13.17 3.36
C ILE A 670 0.08 -12.84 4.50
N ASP A 671 0.50 -13.00 5.76
CA ASP A 671 -0.25 -12.68 6.97
C ASP A 671 -0.47 -11.16 7.13
N LYS A 672 0.57 -10.32 6.90
CA LYS A 672 0.43 -8.86 6.93
C LYS A 672 -0.53 -8.36 5.84
N ILE A 673 -0.40 -8.92 4.64
CA ILE A 673 -1.27 -8.61 3.50
C ILE A 673 -2.71 -9.05 3.80
N ALA A 674 -2.90 -10.24 4.37
CA ALA A 674 -4.20 -10.75 4.78
C ALA A 674 -4.83 -9.87 5.86
N TRP A 675 -4.06 -9.43 6.87
CA TRP A 675 -4.53 -8.56 7.95
C TRP A 675 -5.08 -7.24 7.41
N HIS A 676 -4.34 -6.61 6.49
CA HIS A 676 -4.79 -5.38 5.83
C HIS A 676 -6.06 -5.62 5.02
N LYS A 677 -6.09 -6.66 4.17
CA LYS A 677 -7.23 -6.91 3.28
C LYS A 677 -8.48 -7.34 4.03
N ALA A 678 -8.34 -8.11 5.11
CA ALA A 678 -9.43 -8.46 6.01
C ALA A 678 -9.92 -7.27 6.85
N GLY A 679 -9.20 -6.15 6.89
CA GLY A 679 -9.62 -4.93 7.60
C GLY A 679 -10.89 -4.27 7.09
N ILE A 680 -11.42 -4.70 5.93
CA ILE A 680 -12.75 -4.28 5.48
C ILE A 680 -13.88 -4.95 6.24
N GLN A 681 -13.62 -6.01 7.01
CA GLN A 681 -14.63 -6.70 7.81
C GLN A 681 -15.21 -5.76 8.88
N LYS A 682 -16.55 -5.71 8.97
CA LYS A 682 -17.26 -4.82 9.89
C LYS A 682 -18.12 -5.58 10.88
N LYS A 683 -18.23 -5.02 12.08
CA LYS A 683 -19.08 -5.54 13.16
C LYS A 683 -20.52 -5.64 12.71
N GLY A 684 -21.12 -6.82 12.93
CA GLY A 684 -22.52 -7.07 12.60
C GLY A 684 -22.83 -7.16 11.09
N VAL A 685 -21.81 -7.19 10.23
CA VAL A 685 -21.96 -7.33 8.77
C VAL A 685 -21.52 -8.73 8.32
N PRO A 686 -22.22 -9.38 7.37
CA PRO A 686 -21.75 -10.63 6.77
C PRO A 686 -20.40 -10.47 6.05
N SER A 687 -19.52 -11.45 6.20
CA SER A 687 -18.21 -11.49 5.53
C SER A 687 -18.02 -12.81 4.79
N LEU A 688 -17.59 -12.70 3.53
CA LEU A 688 -17.35 -13.82 2.64
C LEU A 688 -15.89 -13.76 2.15
N SER A 689 -15.25 -14.91 2.05
CA SER A 689 -13.91 -15.02 1.44
C SER A 689 -13.89 -16.21 0.51
N VAL A 690 -13.17 -16.15 -0.61
CA VAL A 690 -12.78 -17.41 -1.28
C VAL A 690 -11.90 -18.23 -0.34
N VAL A 691 -11.78 -19.53 -0.57
CA VAL A 691 -10.80 -20.37 0.14
C VAL A 691 -9.38 -19.83 -0.13
N GLN A 692 -8.65 -19.53 0.93
CA GLN A 692 -7.29 -18.96 0.85
C GLN A 692 -6.22 -20.02 1.17
N LEU A 693 -4.96 -19.66 0.99
CA LEU A 693 -3.84 -20.42 1.56
C LEU A 693 -3.96 -20.47 3.10
N PRO A 694 -3.54 -21.56 3.76
CA PRO A 694 -3.75 -21.74 5.21
C PRO A 694 -3.33 -20.54 6.07
N ALA A 695 -2.12 -20.01 5.87
CA ALA A 695 -1.61 -18.86 6.62
C ALA A 695 -2.43 -17.57 6.41
N ALA A 696 -2.98 -17.37 5.20
CA ALA A 696 -3.83 -16.22 4.92
C ALA A 696 -5.25 -16.43 5.50
N MET A 697 -5.76 -17.66 5.39
CA MET A 697 -7.09 -18.03 5.87
C MET A 697 -7.21 -17.87 7.38
N GLU A 698 -6.19 -18.29 8.12
CA GLU A 698 -6.12 -18.14 9.58
C GLU A 698 -6.30 -16.68 10.01
N VAL A 699 -5.57 -15.76 9.37
CA VAL A 699 -5.67 -14.32 9.64
C VAL A 699 -7.05 -13.77 9.26
N VAL A 700 -7.60 -14.16 8.12
CA VAL A 700 -8.94 -13.71 7.69
C VAL A 700 -10.03 -14.15 8.68
N GLU A 701 -9.93 -15.37 9.21
CA GLU A 701 -10.85 -15.89 10.22
C GLU A 701 -10.66 -15.22 11.58
N GLU A 702 -9.41 -14.99 12.00
CA GLU A 702 -9.10 -14.27 13.23
C GLU A 702 -9.66 -12.85 13.19
N ARG A 703 -9.48 -12.16 12.07
CA ARG A 703 -10.02 -10.81 11.85
C ARG A 703 -11.54 -10.81 11.86
N ALA A 704 -12.18 -11.83 11.29
CA ALA A 704 -13.63 -11.97 11.35
C ALA A 704 -14.14 -12.10 12.79
N ARG A 705 -13.42 -12.87 13.64
CA ARG A 705 -13.70 -13.00 15.08
C ARG A 705 -13.46 -11.69 15.83
N GLU A 706 -12.31 -11.05 15.62
CA GLU A 706 -11.93 -9.77 16.22
C GLU A 706 -12.96 -8.68 15.93
N ARG A 707 -13.41 -8.59 14.68
CA ARG A 707 -14.39 -7.59 14.23
C ARG A 707 -15.83 -7.94 14.60
N ALA A 708 -16.09 -9.12 15.16
CA ALA A 708 -17.44 -9.60 15.48
C ALA A 708 -18.40 -9.45 14.28
N VAL A 709 -18.00 -9.99 13.13
CA VAL A 709 -18.84 -10.03 11.93
C VAL A 709 -20.12 -10.83 12.21
N LYS A 710 -21.21 -10.55 11.49
CA LYS A 710 -22.49 -11.27 11.69
C LYS A 710 -22.38 -12.76 11.36
N SER A 711 -21.64 -13.07 10.30
CA SER A 711 -21.36 -14.41 9.84
C SER A 711 -20.12 -14.38 8.96
N PHE A 712 -19.31 -15.43 9.04
CA PHE A 712 -18.16 -15.63 8.16
C PHE A 712 -18.32 -16.93 7.37
N SER A 713 -18.06 -16.89 6.05
CA SER A 713 -18.10 -18.08 5.20
C SER A 713 -16.94 -18.10 4.20
N ALA A 714 -16.22 -19.22 4.17
CA ALA A 714 -15.30 -19.56 3.09
C ALA A 714 -16.10 -20.12 1.90
N VAL A 715 -16.12 -19.38 0.80
CA VAL A 715 -16.84 -19.70 -0.43
C VAL A 715 -15.99 -20.67 -1.26
N ALA A 716 -16.46 -21.92 -1.34
CA ALA A 716 -15.94 -22.91 -2.27
C ALA A 716 -16.45 -22.65 -3.70
N LEU A 717 -15.93 -23.40 -4.67
CA LEU A 717 -16.41 -23.33 -6.05
C LEU A 717 -17.88 -23.77 -6.12
N ASP A 718 -18.74 -22.87 -6.61
CA ASP A 718 -20.17 -23.11 -6.71
C ASP A 718 -20.46 -24.10 -7.85
N ARG A 719 -21.03 -25.26 -7.52
CA ARG A 719 -21.35 -26.32 -8.49
C ARG A 719 -22.37 -25.89 -9.53
N ARG A 720 -23.21 -24.89 -9.24
CA ARG A 720 -24.17 -24.34 -10.21
C ARG A 720 -23.45 -23.68 -11.40
N LEU A 721 -22.17 -23.34 -11.28
CA LEU A 721 -21.35 -22.79 -12.36
C LEU A 721 -20.98 -23.83 -13.42
N ASP A 722 -21.16 -25.13 -13.17
CA ASP A 722 -20.83 -26.19 -14.14
C ASP A 722 -21.66 -26.07 -15.44
N SER A 723 -22.87 -25.50 -15.33
CA SER A 723 -23.75 -25.21 -16.48
C SER A 723 -23.62 -23.79 -17.04
N VAL A 724 -22.69 -22.97 -16.54
CA VAL A 724 -22.53 -21.56 -16.91
C VAL A 724 -21.22 -21.34 -17.65
N LYS A 725 -21.27 -20.64 -18.78
CA LYS A 725 -20.10 -20.33 -19.62
C LYS A 725 -19.31 -19.14 -19.08
N ILE A 726 -18.58 -19.37 -17.99
CA ILE A 726 -17.63 -18.40 -17.43
C ILE A 726 -16.47 -18.18 -18.41
N ARG A 727 -16.07 -16.92 -18.59
CA ARG A 727 -14.96 -16.52 -19.47
C ARG A 727 -13.90 -15.71 -18.70
N PRO A 728 -12.61 -16.10 -18.78
CA PRO A 728 -12.11 -17.37 -19.33
C PRO A 728 -12.61 -18.57 -18.51
N ASP A 729 -12.78 -19.73 -19.16
CA ASP A 729 -13.13 -20.97 -18.46
C ASP A 729 -11.90 -21.48 -17.69
N ALA A 730 -11.72 -20.94 -16.49
CA ALA A 730 -10.57 -21.21 -15.65
C ALA A 730 -10.97 -21.28 -14.16
N PRO A 731 -10.30 -22.12 -13.35
CA PRO A 731 -10.63 -22.28 -11.93
C PRO A 731 -10.64 -20.97 -11.14
N PHE A 732 -9.67 -20.08 -11.37
CA PHE A 732 -9.60 -18.79 -10.67
C PHE A 732 -10.79 -17.88 -11.00
N GLN A 733 -11.27 -17.89 -12.25
CA GLN A 733 -12.39 -17.07 -12.67
C GLN A 733 -13.71 -17.63 -12.15
N LYS A 734 -13.85 -18.96 -12.09
CA LYS A 734 -14.98 -19.62 -11.42
C LYS A 734 -14.99 -19.35 -9.91
N SER A 735 -13.82 -19.24 -9.28
CA SER A 735 -13.71 -18.81 -7.87
C SER A 735 -14.21 -17.37 -7.67
N ASN A 736 -13.78 -16.43 -8.53
CA ASN A 736 -14.27 -15.04 -8.51
C ASN A 736 -15.79 -14.98 -8.75
N ALA A 737 -16.31 -15.76 -9.71
CA ALA A 737 -17.74 -15.85 -9.98
C ALA A 737 -18.52 -16.43 -8.78
N SER A 738 -17.98 -17.45 -8.10
CA SER A 738 -18.59 -18.05 -6.90
C SER A 738 -18.71 -17.02 -5.77
N LEU A 739 -17.64 -16.24 -5.53
CA LEU A 739 -17.67 -15.15 -4.56
C LEU A 739 -18.70 -14.07 -4.97
N ALA A 740 -18.72 -13.67 -6.24
CA ALA A 740 -19.67 -12.67 -6.74
C ALA A 740 -21.13 -13.11 -6.59
N VAL A 741 -21.42 -14.37 -6.90
CA VAL A 741 -22.75 -14.97 -6.68
C VAL A 741 -23.13 -14.88 -5.21
N ALA A 742 -22.26 -15.32 -4.30
CA ALA A 742 -22.56 -15.29 -2.86
C ALA A 742 -22.76 -13.86 -2.33
N LEU A 743 -21.99 -12.89 -2.84
CA LEU A 743 -22.14 -11.46 -2.52
C LEU A 743 -23.47 -10.91 -3.03
N ALA A 744 -23.81 -11.17 -4.30
CA ALA A 744 -25.05 -10.73 -4.92
C ALA A 744 -26.28 -11.35 -4.21
N GLU A 745 -26.27 -12.65 -3.93
CA GLU A 745 -27.33 -13.31 -3.18
C GLU A 745 -27.50 -12.72 -1.77
N THR A 746 -26.39 -12.42 -1.08
CA THR A 746 -26.44 -11.81 0.27
C THR A 746 -27.05 -10.41 0.24
N LEU A 747 -26.69 -9.61 -0.76
CA LEU A 747 -27.29 -8.29 -0.96
C LEU A 747 -28.76 -8.39 -1.35
N LEU A 748 -29.12 -9.24 -2.31
CA LEU A 748 -30.51 -9.38 -2.77
C LEU A 748 -31.42 -9.89 -1.66
N LYS A 749 -30.97 -10.80 -0.79
CA LYS A 749 -31.73 -11.18 0.42
C LYS A 749 -32.03 -10.01 1.36
N LYS A 750 -31.18 -8.97 1.35
CA LYS A 750 -31.39 -7.74 2.15
C LYS A 750 -32.36 -6.78 1.45
N LEU A 751 -32.27 -6.66 0.12
CA LEU A 751 -33.01 -5.66 -0.66
C LEU A 751 -34.37 -6.13 -1.18
N ASP A 752 -34.52 -7.44 -1.38
CA ASP A 752 -35.71 -8.07 -1.95
C ASP A 752 -36.16 -9.24 -1.05
N PRO A 753 -37.20 -9.03 -0.23
CA PRO A 753 -37.76 -10.09 0.61
C PRO A 753 -38.29 -11.30 -0.17
N ALA A 754 -38.63 -11.14 -1.46
CA ALA A 754 -39.09 -12.23 -2.33
C ALA A 754 -37.92 -13.04 -2.92
N PHE A 755 -36.69 -12.55 -2.84
CA PHE A 755 -35.54 -13.24 -3.40
C PHE A 755 -35.22 -14.53 -2.62
N GLN A 756 -35.31 -15.66 -3.32
CA GLN A 756 -34.97 -16.99 -2.79
C GLN A 756 -34.04 -17.69 -3.79
N PRO A 757 -32.74 -17.88 -3.46
CA PRO A 757 -31.82 -18.58 -4.34
C PRO A 757 -32.13 -20.09 -4.38
N ASP A 758 -32.15 -20.66 -5.58
CA ASP A 758 -32.26 -22.10 -5.77
C ASP A 758 -30.86 -22.74 -5.56
N PRO A 759 -30.72 -23.70 -4.64
CA PRO A 759 -29.44 -24.35 -4.36
C PRO A 759 -28.95 -25.25 -5.50
N ALA A 760 -29.83 -25.65 -6.42
CA ALA A 760 -29.50 -26.57 -7.52
C ALA A 760 -29.17 -25.86 -8.84
N LYS A 761 -29.69 -24.66 -9.09
CA LYS A 761 -29.51 -23.94 -10.35
C LYS A 761 -29.57 -22.42 -10.18
N PHE A 762 -28.98 -21.69 -11.13
CA PHE A 762 -29.11 -20.24 -11.19
C PHE A 762 -30.42 -19.80 -11.86
N SER A 763 -30.94 -18.65 -11.43
CA SER A 763 -31.99 -17.96 -12.18
C SER A 763 -31.42 -17.45 -13.52
N ARG A 764 -32.31 -17.08 -14.45
CA ARG A 764 -31.89 -16.56 -15.75
C ARG A 764 -31.03 -15.31 -15.62
N GLU A 765 -31.37 -14.42 -14.69
CA GLU A 765 -30.65 -13.17 -14.41
C GLU A 765 -29.22 -13.43 -13.97
N PHE A 766 -29.00 -14.45 -13.12
CA PHE A 766 -27.67 -14.86 -12.68
C PHE A 766 -26.86 -15.47 -13.84
N VAL A 767 -27.47 -16.35 -14.63
CA VAL A 767 -26.81 -16.93 -15.82
C VAL A 767 -26.43 -15.83 -16.80
N ASP A 768 -27.36 -14.96 -17.17
CA ASP A 768 -27.12 -13.84 -18.08
C ASP A 768 -26.07 -12.87 -17.51
N GLY A 769 -26.11 -12.61 -16.20
CA GLY A 769 -25.14 -11.76 -15.51
C GLY A 769 -23.72 -12.32 -15.53
N LEU A 770 -23.57 -13.65 -15.43
CA LEU A 770 -22.29 -14.35 -15.45
C LEU A 770 -21.75 -14.59 -16.87
N GLU A 771 -22.60 -14.90 -17.85
CA GLU A 771 -22.18 -15.20 -19.22
C GLU A 771 -21.98 -13.96 -20.10
N GLN A 772 -22.75 -12.90 -19.87
CA GLN A 772 -22.73 -11.70 -20.71
C GLN A 772 -21.81 -10.59 -20.17
N VAL A 773 -21.20 -10.77 -18.99
CA VAL A 773 -20.30 -9.75 -18.43
C VAL A 773 -19.14 -9.49 -19.39
N VAL A 774 -18.87 -8.21 -19.63
CA VAL A 774 -17.70 -7.77 -20.42
C VAL A 774 -16.81 -6.94 -19.51
N TRP A 775 -15.77 -7.57 -18.99
CA TRP A 775 -14.71 -6.88 -18.26
C TRP A 775 -13.49 -6.73 -19.18
N ARG A 776 -13.35 -5.53 -19.75
CA ARG A 776 -12.32 -5.22 -20.75
C ARG A 776 -10.92 -5.48 -20.20
N GLY A 777 -9.99 -5.85 -21.08
CA GLY A 777 -8.59 -6.08 -20.70
C GLY A 777 -8.35 -7.26 -19.75
N ARG A 778 -9.27 -8.23 -19.65
CA ARG A 778 -9.08 -9.50 -18.92
C ARG A 778 -9.41 -10.68 -19.82
N CYS A 779 -8.36 -11.38 -20.25
CA CYS A 779 -8.46 -12.51 -21.18
C CYS A 779 -9.39 -12.20 -22.36
N GLU A 780 -9.26 -10.99 -22.91
CA GLU A 780 -10.15 -10.46 -23.94
C GLU A 780 -9.60 -10.73 -25.33
N SER A 781 -10.43 -11.31 -26.20
CA SER A 781 -10.09 -11.53 -27.60
C SER A 781 -10.91 -10.61 -28.51
N LYS A 782 -10.25 -9.93 -29.46
CA LYS A 782 -10.89 -9.14 -30.52
C LYS A 782 -10.29 -9.43 -31.88
N ALA A 783 -11.14 -9.50 -32.90
CA ALA A 783 -10.70 -9.60 -34.28
C ALA A 783 -10.70 -8.20 -34.94
N GLU A 784 -9.63 -7.88 -35.67
CA GLU A 784 -9.49 -6.70 -36.54
C GLU A 784 -8.91 -7.17 -37.88
N GLY A 785 -9.77 -7.39 -38.87
CA GLY A 785 -9.34 -7.98 -40.14
C GLY A 785 -8.63 -9.33 -39.94
N ASN A 786 -7.38 -9.43 -40.39
CA ASN A 786 -6.53 -10.63 -40.25
C ASN A 786 -5.74 -10.70 -38.94
N ILE A 787 -6.05 -9.83 -37.96
CA ILE A 787 -5.39 -9.80 -36.66
C ILE A 787 -6.39 -10.28 -35.60
N THR A 788 -5.98 -11.22 -34.76
CA THR A 788 -6.63 -11.48 -33.47
C THR A 788 -5.79 -10.86 -32.37
N TRP A 789 -6.37 -9.91 -31.66
CA TRP A 789 -5.82 -9.28 -30.47
C TRP A 789 -6.25 -10.07 -29.22
N TYR A 790 -5.28 -10.49 -28.42
CA TYR A 790 -5.46 -11.09 -27.11
C TYR A 790 -4.93 -10.10 -26.08
N MET A 791 -5.77 -9.67 -25.14
CA MET A 791 -5.45 -8.59 -24.21
C MET A 791 -5.70 -9.04 -22.77
N ASP A 792 -4.69 -8.92 -21.91
CA ASP A 792 -4.83 -9.07 -20.46
C ASP A 792 -3.94 -8.07 -19.71
N GLY A 793 -4.50 -7.34 -18.76
CA GLY A 793 -3.77 -6.39 -17.92
C GLY A 793 -2.97 -7.06 -16.78
N ALA A 794 -2.41 -8.25 -17.01
CA ALA A 794 -1.64 -8.99 -16.01
C ALA A 794 -0.31 -8.27 -15.72
N HIS A 795 -0.05 -8.01 -14.44
CA HIS A 795 1.07 -7.17 -13.98
C HIS A 795 1.75 -7.70 -12.70
N THR A 796 1.55 -8.98 -12.39
CA THR A 796 2.21 -9.69 -11.27
C THR A 796 2.61 -11.10 -11.69
N ALA A 797 3.55 -11.72 -10.95
CA ALA A 797 4.14 -13.01 -11.31
C ALA A 797 3.09 -14.11 -11.54
N ASP A 798 2.11 -14.24 -10.65
CA ASP A 798 1.07 -15.26 -10.84
C ASP A 798 0.14 -14.93 -12.02
N SER A 799 -0.29 -13.67 -12.13
CA SER A 799 -1.22 -13.26 -13.19
C SER A 799 -0.61 -13.38 -14.58
N ILE A 800 0.70 -13.16 -14.72
CA ILE A 800 1.36 -13.21 -16.02
C ILE A 800 1.47 -14.64 -16.53
N ILE A 801 1.69 -15.60 -15.62
CA ILE A 801 1.67 -17.04 -15.92
C ILE A 801 0.28 -17.46 -16.36
N VAL A 802 -0.77 -16.99 -15.67
CA VAL A 802 -2.16 -17.31 -16.01
C VAL A 802 -2.53 -16.75 -17.39
N ALA A 803 -2.19 -15.48 -17.67
CA ALA A 803 -2.45 -14.84 -18.96
C ALA A 803 -1.69 -15.53 -20.08
N ALA A 804 -0.42 -15.89 -19.86
CA ALA A 804 0.39 -16.68 -20.78
C ALA A 804 -0.25 -18.03 -21.13
N LYS A 805 -0.73 -18.77 -20.12
CA LYS A 805 -1.42 -20.07 -20.32
C LYS A 805 -2.76 -19.92 -21.03
N TRP A 806 -3.51 -18.87 -20.74
CA TRP A 806 -4.73 -18.55 -21.48
C TRP A 806 -4.43 -18.27 -22.95
N PHE A 807 -3.51 -17.34 -23.24
CA PHE A 807 -3.08 -17.04 -24.60
C PHE A 807 -2.61 -18.30 -25.32
N SER A 808 -1.84 -19.15 -24.63
CA SER A 808 -1.30 -20.36 -25.26
C SER A 808 -2.41 -21.31 -25.72
N ARG A 809 -3.46 -21.48 -24.91
CA ARG A 809 -4.63 -22.31 -25.26
C ARG A 809 -5.41 -21.72 -26.43
N GLU A 810 -5.66 -20.41 -26.41
CA GLU A 810 -6.37 -19.73 -27.50
C GLU A 810 -5.57 -19.75 -28.80
N ALA A 811 -4.27 -19.46 -28.73
CA ALA A 811 -3.41 -19.28 -29.90
C ALA A 811 -2.95 -20.59 -30.55
N THR A 812 -2.91 -21.71 -29.81
CA THR A 812 -2.61 -23.03 -30.38
C THR A 812 -3.70 -23.50 -31.33
N SER A 813 -4.95 -23.05 -31.11
CA SER A 813 -6.08 -23.44 -31.94
C SER A 813 -6.05 -22.84 -33.36
N LYS A 814 -5.15 -21.87 -33.63
CA LYS A 814 -5.09 -21.14 -34.91
C LYS A 814 -3.66 -21.06 -35.44
N PRO A 815 -3.40 -21.44 -36.70
CA PRO A 815 -2.10 -21.21 -37.33
C PRO A 815 -1.92 -19.71 -37.61
N GLY A 816 -0.73 -19.18 -37.37
CA GLY A 816 -0.50 -17.75 -37.56
C GLY A 816 0.80 -17.24 -36.99
N ARG A 817 1.19 -16.03 -37.40
CA ARG A 817 2.32 -15.31 -36.82
C ARG A 817 1.96 -14.83 -35.42
N ARG A 818 2.83 -15.04 -34.44
CA ARG A 818 2.59 -14.67 -33.05
C ARG A 818 3.43 -13.46 -32.68
N VAL A 819 2.78 -12.44 -32.13
CA VAL A 819 3.42 -11.21 -31.70
C VAL A 819 3.14 -10.97 -30.23
N LEU A 820 4.16 -10.68 -29.44
CA LEU A 820 4.01 -10.20 -28.07
C LEU A 820 4.20 -8.68 -28.05
N ILE A 821 3.27 -7.96 -27.43
CA ILE A 821 3.49 -6.60 -26.92
C ILE A 821 3.52 -6.71 -25.40
N PHE A 822 4.67 -6.36 -24.81
CA PHE A 822 4.85 -6.36 -23.38
C PHE A 822 5.34 -4.99 -22.90
N ASN A 823 4.74 -4.50 -21.82
CA ASN A 823 5.26 -3.32 -21.14
C ASN A 823 5.05 -3.37 -19.64
N GLN A 824 5.99 -2.81 -18.89
CA GLN A 824 5.86 -2.49 -17.47
C GLN A 824 6.65 -1.20 -17.21
N GLN A 825 6.09 -0.30 -16.41
CA GLN A 825 6.73 0.94 -15.97
C GLN A 825 7.02 0.85 -14.46
N GLY A 826 8.29 1.01 -14.05
CA GLY A 826 8.61 1.48 -12.70
C GLY A 826 9.33 0.57 -11.69
N HIS A 827 9.62 -0.72 -11.95
CA HIS A 827 10.29 -1.56 -10.93
C HIS A 827 11.31 -2.59 -11.47
N ARG A 828 12.32 -2.98 -10.66
CA ARG A 828 13.33 -4.01 -10.98
C ARG A 828 12.71 -5.41 -11.16
N GLU A 829 11.65 -5.72 -10.41
CA GLU A 829 10.88 -6.98 -10.46
C GLU A 829 10.22 -7.20 -11.83
N SER A 830 10.10 -6.16 -12.66
CA SER A 830 9.46 -6.24 -13.96
C SER A 830 10.20 -7.14 -14.95
N VAL A 831 11.52 -7.28 -14.77
CA VAL A 831 12.32 -8.22 -15.58
C VAL A 831 11.95 -9.65 -15.23
N GLU A 832 11.73 -9.94 -13.94
CA GLU A 832 11.28 -11.26 -13.47
C GLU A 832 9.88 -11.61 -13.98
N LEU A 833 9.00 -10.60 -14.13
CA LEU A 833 7.68 -10.81 -14.76
C LEU A 833 7.81 -11.26 -16.23
N LEU A 834 8.73 -10.65 -16.98
CA LEU A 834 9.00 -11.04 -18.36
C LEU A 834 9.58 -12.46 -18.44
N GLU A 835 10.50 -12.80 -17.53
CA GLU A 835 11.02 -14.18 -17.39
C GLU A 835 9.91 -15.18 -17.08
N GLY A 836 9.03 -14.86 -16.14
CA GLY A 836 7.88 -15.69 -15.79
C GLY A 836 6.95 -15.93 -16.96
N LEU A 837 6.67 -14.89 -17.76
CA LEU A 837 5.91 -15.00 -19.01
C LEU A 837 6.62 -15.92 -20.02
N PHE A 838 7.90 -15.69 -20.26
CA PHE A 838 8.70 -16.47 -21.22
C PHE A 838 8.72 -17.96 -20.83
N ASN A 839 8.98 -18.26 -19.56
CA ASN A 839 9.03 -19.62 -19.04
C ASN A 839 7.66 -20.31 -19.13
N ALA A 840 6.58 -19.59 -18.78
CA ALA A 840 5.22 -20.13 -18.86
C ALA A 840 4.84 -20.49 -20.30
N ILE A 841 5.12 -19.61 -21.26
CA ILE A 841 4.82 -19.85 -22.69
C ILE A 841 5.69 -20.96 -23.25
N SER A 842 6.99 -20.98 -22.92
CA SER A 842 7.91 -22.03 -23.38
C SER A 842 7.52 -23.42 -22.87
N SER A 843 6.91 -23.49 -21.69
CA SER A 843 6.43 -24.76 -21.11
C SER A 843 5.12 -25.27 -21.75
N GLU A 844 4.31 -24.38 -22.33
CA GLU A 844 3.00 -24.69 -22.88
C GLU A 844 3.11 -24.82 -24.43
N ALA A 845 3.21 -26.06 -24.91
CA ALA A 845 2.95 -26.44 -26.30
C ALA A 845 3.87 -25.86 -27.40
N ASP A 846 5.13 -25.53 -27.11
CA ASP A 846 6.12 -25.06 -28.09
C ASP A 846 5.68 -23.77 -28.82
N ILE A 847 4.94 -22.91 -28.12
CA ILE A 847 4.59 -21.59 -28.64
C ILE A 847 5.82 -20.70 -28.67
N LYS A 848 6.22 -20.32 -29.89
CA LYS A 848 7.24 -19.30 -30.14
C LYS A 848 6.59 -18.03 -30.68
N PHE A 849 7.11 -16.89 -30.23
CA PHE A 849 6.78 -15.59 -30.82
C PHE A 849 7.69 -15.34 -32.01
N ASP A 850 7.10 -14.94 -33.13
CA ASP A 850 7.86 -14.47 -34.30
C ASP A 850 8.38 -13.05 -34.06
N HIS A 851 7.61 -12.25 -33.32
CA HIS A 851 7.94 -10.87 -32.99
C HIS A 851 7.66 -10.56 -31.54
N VAL A 852 8.53 -9.78 -30.92
CA VAL A 852 8.37 -9.30 -29.54
C VAL A 852 8.63 -7.81 -29.52
N ILE A 853 7.69 -7.07 -28.96
CA ILE A 853 7.65 -5.62 -28.99
C ILE A 853 7.62 -5.10 -27.55
N PHE A 854 8.55 -4.22 -27.24
CA PHE A 854 8.58 -3.46 -26.00
C PHE A 854 8.35 -1.98 -26.31
N CYS A 855 7.31 -1.39 -25.72
CA CYS A 855 6.98 0.01 -25.95
C CYS A 855 6.29 0.61 -24.72
N PRO A 856 6.52 1.89 -24.39
CA PRO A 856 5.82 2.54 -23.30
C PRO A 856 4.34 2.73 -23.62
N THR A 857 3.52 2.80 -22.58
CA THR A 857 2.06 3.03 -22.64
C THR A 857 1.67 4.49 -22.90
N VAL A 858 2.62 5.38 -23.21
CA VAL A 858 2.35 6.80 -23.43
C VAL A 858 2.04 7.08 -24.91
N PRO A 859 0.87 7.64 -25.25
CA PRO A 859 0.53 7.98 -26.63
C PRO A 859 1.43 9.09 -27.19
N VAL A 860 1.92 8.94 -28.43
CA VAL A 860 2.76 9.98 -29.09
C VAL A 860 1.92 11.11 -29.68
N THR A 861 0.66 10.86 -30.03
CA THR A 861 -0.21 11.85 -30.69
C THR A 861 -1.50 12.03 -29.90
N LYS A 862 -1.60 13.17 -29.19
CA LYS A 862 -2.61 13.51 -28.17
C LYS A 862 -2.46 12.66 -26.90
N SER A 863 -1.77 13.19 -25.89
CA SER A 863 -1.91 12.63 -24.55
C SER A 863 -3.39 12.75 -24.16
N SER A 864 -4.08 11.60 -24.13
CA SER A 864 -5.40 11.57 -23.52
C SER A 864 -5.21 12.06 -22.08
N LYS A 865 -5.99 13.06 -21.67
CA LYS A 865 -5.94 13.59 -20.28
C LYS A 865 -6.27 12.48 -19.27
N ASP A 866 -6.96 11.43 -19.70
CA ASP A 866 -7.22 10.23 -18.91
C ASP A 866 -5.96 9.40 -18.61
N HIS A 867 -4.93 9.46 -19.45
CA HIS A 867 -3.73 8.61 -19.35
C HIS A 867 -2.49 9.35 -18.82
N VAL A 868 -2.67 10.54 -18.24
CA VAL A 868 -1.57 11.23 -17.57
C VAL A 868 -1.08 10.36 -16.42
N ASN A 869 0.21 10.05 -16.40
CA ASN A 869 0.81 9.30 -15.31
C ASN A 869 2.04 10.05 -14.80
N LEU A 870 1.85 10.83 -13.73
CA LEU A 870 2.95 11.58 -13.10
C LEU A 870 3.80 10.71 -12.16
N SER A 871 3.41 9.45 -11.95
CA SER A 871 4.06 8.53 -11.01
C SER A 871 5.25 7.76 -11.61
N THR A 872 5.57 7.97 -12.89
CA THR A 872 6.68 7.28 -13.59
C THR A 872 7.89 8.20 -13.73
N ASP A 873 9.10 7.62 -13.69
CA ASP A 873 10.35 8.34 -13.92
C ASP A 873 10.39 8.94 -15.34
N PRO A 874 10.33 10.27 -15.50
CA PRO A 874 10.27 10.90 -16.82
C PRO A 874 11.59 10.72 -17.60
N VAL A 875 12.73 10.61 -16.92
CA VAL A 875 14.04 10.44 -17.56
C VAL A 875 14.17 9.02 -18.09
N ALA A 876 13.82 8.02 -17.28
CA ALA A 876 13.85 6.62 -17.70
C ALA A 876 12.86 6.33 -18.84
N LEU A 877 11.69 6.97 -18.80
CA LEU A 877 10.68 6.87 -19.86
C LEU A 877 11.17 7.49 -21.17
N ALA A 878 11.77 8.69 -21.14
CA ALA A 878 12.31 9.34 -22.33
C ALA A 878 13.47 8.54 -22.95
N GLY A 879 14.29 7.90 -22.11
CA GLY A 879 15.38 7.02 -22.55
C GLY A 879 14.95 5.60 -22.98
N LEU A 880 13.67 5.25 -22.85
CA LEU A 880 13.16 3.88 -23.05
C LEU A 880 13.95 2.84 -22.24
N THR A 881 14.47 3.22 -21.07
CA THR A 881 15.45 2.41 -20.31
C THR A 881 14.90 1.01 -20.04
N MET A 882 13.66 0.92 -19.54
CA MET A 882 13.02 -0.37 -19.24
C MET A 882 12.75 -1.19 -20.50
N GLN A 883 12.28 -0.57 -21.59
CA GLN A 883 12.00 -1.29 -22.84
C GLN A 883 13.28 -1.85 -23.46
N ASN A 884 14.39 -1.12 -23.36
CA ASN A 884 15.71 -1.61 -23.78
C ASN A 884 16.19 -2.77 -22.89
N THR A 885 16.03 -2.66 -21.56
CA THR A 885 16.34 -3.76 -20.63
C THR A 885 15.52 -5.02 -20.94
N PHE A 886 14.22 -4.89 -21.24
CA PHE A 886 13.40 -6.03 -21.65
C PHE A 886 13.87 -6.65 -22.97
N ALA A 887 14.27 -5.84 -23.94
CA ALA A 887 14.80 -6.32 -25.21
C ALA A 887 16.10 -7.11 -25.03
N GLU A 888 17.04 -6.61 -24.22
CA GLU A 888 18.27 -7.32 -23.86
C GLU A 888 17.97 -8.62 -23.11
N LYS A 889 17.05 -8.57 -22.15
CA LYS A 889 16.67 -9.75 -21.39
C LYS A 889 16.04 -10.82 -22.28
N TRP A 890 15.11 -10.46 -23.16
CA TRP A 890 14.49 -11.42 -24.09
C TRP A 890 15.54 -12.11 -24.97
N LYS A 891 16.49 -11.34 -25.52
CA LYS A 891 17.60 -11.91 -26.31
C LYS A 891 18.47 -12.87 -25.49
N SER A 892 18.65 -12.63 -24.20
CA SER A 892 19.38 -13.55 -23.33
C SER A 892 18.61 -14.84 -23.02
N LEU A 893 17.28 -14.78 -22.95
CA LEU A 893 16.41 -15.94 -22.72
C LEU A 893 16.24 -16.79 -23.99
N ASP A 894 16.29 -16.16 -25.16
CA ASP A 894 16.05 -16.78 -26.46
C ASP A 894 17.22 -16.56 -27.47
N PRO A 895 18.46 -16.96 -27.14
CA PRO A 895 19.66 -16.58 -27.90
C PRO A 895 19.79 -17.26 -29.28
N ALA A 896 19.08 -18.37 -29.50
CA ALA A 896 19.17 -19.19 -30.71
C ALA A 896 17.95 -19.02 -31.65
N SER A 897 17.04 -18.09 -31.36
CA SER A 897 15.78 -17.96 -32.09
C SER A 897 15.80 -16.91 -33.19
N SER A 898 14.94 -17.13 -34.19
CA SER A 898 14.62 -16.16 -35.24
C SER A 898 13.65 -15.05 -34.78
N THR A 899 13.34 -14.96 -33.48
CA THR A 899 12.43 -13.94 -32.91
C THR A 899 12.91 -12.53 -33.23
N SER A 900 12.07 -11.72 -33.87
CA SER A 900 12.36 -10.30 -34.11
C SER A 900 11.99 -9.47 -32.88
N VAL A 901 13.00 -8.98 -32.15
CA VAL A 901 12.82 -8.12 -30.97
C VAL A 901 12.89 -6.64 -31.36
N GLN A 902 11.86 -5.86 -31.01
CA GLN A 902 11.74 -4.44 -31.36
C GLN A 902 11.40 -3.59 -30.14
N VAL A 903 11.97 -2.39 -30.12
CA VAL A 903 11.67 -1.35 -29.15
C VAL A 903 11.07 -0.18 -29.90
N PHE A 904 9.85 0.22 -29.52
CA PHE A 904 9.18 1.40 -30.08
C PHE A 904 9.00 2.48 -29.03
N THR A 905 8.88 3.72 -29.48
CA THR A 905 8.63 4.87 -28.59
C THR A 905 7.17 4.97 -28.16
N SER A 906 6.26 4.16 -28.73
CA SER A 906 4.83 4.22 -28.47
C SER A 906 4.03 2.99 -28.90
N LEU A 907 2.83 2.86 -28.33
CA LEU A 907 1.83 1.88 -28.75
C LEU A 907 1.35 2.10 -30.18
N GLU A 908 1.23 3.35 -30.66
CA GLU A 908 0.81 3.63 -32.03
C GLU A 908 1.78 3.04 -33.06
N GLN A 909 3.09 3.15 -32.79
CA GLN A 909 4.12 2.53 -33.63
C GLN A 909 4.03 1.00 -33.58
N ALA A 910 3.84 0.41 -32.39
CA ALA A 910 3.66 -1.03 -32.23
C ALA A 910 2.44 -1.55 -33.02
N PHE A 911 1.29 -0.85 -32.93
CA PHE A 911 0.09 -1.22 -33.68
C PHE A 911 0.25 -1.02 -35.18
N ALA A 912 0.90 0.06 -35.63
CA ALA A 912 1.21 0.27 -37.03
C ALA A 912 2.10 -0.86 -37.58
N TYR A 913 3.09 -1.29 -36.79
CA TYR A 913 3.97 -2.40 -37.15
C TYR A 913 3.21 -3.72 -37.29
N ILE A 914 2.34 -4.07 -36.34
CA ILE A 914 1.52 -5.29 -36.41
C ILE A 914 0.56 -5.25 -37.60
N ARG A 915 -0.08 -4.11 -37.86
CA ARG A 915 -0.95 -3.92 -39.02
C ARG A 915 -0.17 -4.12 -40.33
N LYS A 916 1.07 -3.63 -40.41
CA LYS A 916 1.97 -3.87 -41.55
C LYS A 916 2.31 -5.36 -41.70
N LEU A 917 2.62 -6.06 -40.62
CA LEU A 917 2.86 -7.51 -40.65
C LEU A 917 1.67 -8.31 -41.20
N SER A 918 0.44 -7.82 -40.95
CA SER A 918 -0.79 -8.45 -41.45
C SER A 918 -1.01 -8.22 -42.96
N SER A 919 -0.48 -7.14 -43.53
CA SER A 919 -0.63 -6.79 -44.96
C SER A 919 0.47 -7.37 -45.85
N GLU A 920 1.70 -7.50 -45.36
CA GLU A 920 2.88 -7.93 -46.13
C GLU A 920 2.83 -9.37 -46.68
N ARG A 921 1.91 -10.22 -46.23
CA ARG A 921 1.89 -11.67 -46.58
C ARG A 921 0.62 -12.17 -47.28
N GLN A 922 -0.21 -11.30 -47.85
CA GLN A 922 -1.33 -11.71 -48.72
C GLN A 922 -0.91 -12.58 -49.94
N ALA A 923 0.40 -12.78 -50.18
CA ALA A 923 0.94 -13.59 -51.28
C ALA A 923 1.09 -15.11 -51.03
N THR A 924 0.99 -15.62 -49.79
CA THR A 924 1.33 -17.06 -49.49
C THR A 924 0.27 -17.87 -48.75
N GLY A 925 -0.96 -17.37 -48.62
CA GLY A 925 -2.06 -18.07 -47.95
C GLY A 925 -2.24 -17.69 -46.47
N ASP A 926 -3.51 -17.49 -46.10
CA ASP A 926 -4.12 -16.94 -44.88
C ASP A 926 -3.49 -17.31 -43.51
N ALA A 927 -2.27 -16.84 -43.22
CA ALA A 927 -1.73 -16.91 -41.86
C ALA A 927 -2.17 -15.69 -41.04
N GLN A 928 -3.11 -15.90 -40.12
CA GLN A 928 -3.61 -14.89 -39.19
C GLN A 928 -2.49 -14.33 -38.29
N VAL A 929 -2.53 -13.03 -37.96
CA VAL A 929 -1.63 -12.48 -36.93
C VAL A 929 -2.30 -12.61 -35.57
N GLN A 930 -1.59 -13.14 -34.60
CA GLN A 930 -2.05 -13.35 -33.22
C GLN A 930 -1.20 -12.48 -32.30
N ALA A 931 -1.77 -11.34 -31.87
CA ALA A 931 -1.06 -10.36 -31.07
C ALA A 931 -1.50 -10.46 -29.60
N PHE A 932 -0.57 -10.79 -28.70
CA PHE A 932 -0.80 -10.82 -27.26
C PHE A 932 -0.27 -9.53 -26.62
N ILE A 933 -1.15 -8.80 -25.92
CA ILE A 933 -0.85 -7.56 -25.21
C ILE A 933 -1.00 -7.80 -23.71
N THR A 934 0.08 -7.60 -22.96
CA THR A 934 0.11 -7.80 -21.50
C THR A 934 1.24 -7.04 -20.80
N GLY A 935 1.32 -7.13 -19.47
CA GLY A 935 2.39 -6.58 -18.64
C GLY A 935 1.96 -5.36 -17.82
N SER A 936 0.95 -4.63 -18.29
CA SER A 936 0.31 -3.53 -17.56
C SER A 936 -1.17 -3.42 -17.94
N HIS A 937 -1.90 -2.65 -17.13
CA HIS A 937 -3.22 -2.16 -17.49
C HIS A 937 -3.20 -1.27 -18.74
#